data_AF-A0A0L0FWP2-F1
#
_entry.id   AF-A0A0L0FWP2-F1
#
_cell.length_a   1.000
_cell.length_b   1.000
_cell.length_c   1.000
_cell.angle_alpha   90.00
_cell.angle_beta   90.00
_cell.angle_gamma   90.00
#
_symmetry.space_group_name_H-M   'P 1'
#
loop_
_entity.id
_entity.type
_entity.pdbx_description
1 polymer ?
#
loop_
_entity_poly.entity_id
_entity_poly.type
_entity_poly.pdbx_seq_one_letter_code
_entity_poly.pdbx_strand_id
1 'polypeptide(L)'
;MVVMNEVVIMALKNNHVIRIDLRNPNKIEDIELSIKSSDTVHRLFLDESGQHLLIALVSADTLYLHSSAHKTKPVTKLKGHLVEAVAFDKHYTDAQSSGSGNPSTKIHNGVQALIATSKGHVYESEIEAVEARFFQGNSVDKYMRLVHMVPNEECIKGLMLSAFADESQPALITPKSSSGSHSGAEDVKYLLVVTTANRMYEFIGYKRTDAPIWKRLFMEEDGGLLKGLGTSLAHGSRGTGSISRGPHTVEAKHLVKSLQTDQPTTVSSPKQTKDGVKSPTKTRMPPSLDRLIVESASASSLTEASGSSSPKRGSTSTTPSSSRQNANKYNVSSLLVHYKYSGVPTSLAWVSARSVYLANVVFGTHSMGESVCGSDAAVIALDHKREPAERRNTSASPRITRTIPSSFALTEFHVIRLDSDNRVTVYCVLDQEVVYTTTYAQSEYGRLTGLTRDVEKDTIWVFGPDGIHELLFNDETRSVWKIYLARNQFATALEYSRDKPEITDYIHSQQGNYYFDQCKYILAAQSYAKSSHVALEEIALKLMDIDQYEALQEYISRRLDNLKPDQKAQATMLTMWLIELYLSQLDRCVDRGDDDTQLQSQLRQFLTKPVVKQNLSANHTAVYNLICSHGRIEDGVFYANHMGDYERVVSHHIACHDYEAALEVLALQSNLSLYYNFSSQLLMNAPQLAVDSWLKQPKLDPRRLVPAVAIYTKKYPNISIQENQALRYLEKVITELGVQDPAIQNCLISVYVSYNADEKLIDFLQTSSGYDRQYVLRLCFESNKLHACVEIYKQMGLYEEAVTLALKVDVELAKDITELPDEDDESLRKRLWLKIAHHVIEEDHNIERAMKLLEEQSDLVKIEDILPFFPEFVKIDHFKVGLYLFCEHTGFGVGLA
;
A
#
# COMPACT_ATOMS: atom_id res chain seq x y z
N MET A 1 -15.30 37.97 33.84
CA MET A 1 -14.13 38.09 32.94
C MET A 1 -14.49 37.45 31.62
N VAL A 2 -13.97 37.96 30.52
CA VAL A 2 -14.02 37.35 29.19
C VAL A 2 -12.62 37.41 28.58
N VAL A 3 -12.28 36.41 27.77
CA VAL A 3 -11.00 36.33 27.06
C VAL A 3 -11.28 35.95 25.62
N MET A 4 -10.72 36.70 24.68
CA MET A 4 -10.83 36.41 23.26
C MET A 4 -9.63 36.99 22.52
N ASN A 5 -9.05 36.22 21.61
CA ASN A 5 -7.92 36.64 20.77
C ASN A 5 -6.77 37.27 21.58
N GLU A 6 -6.39 36.63 22.69
CA GLU A 6 -5.33 37.09 23.62
C GLU A 6 -5.65 38.39 24.38
N VAL A 7 -6.88 38.90 24.33
CA VAL A 7 -7.32 40.06 25.11
C VAL A 7 -8.15 39.60 26.30
N VAL A 8 -7.67 39.88 27.51
CA VAL A 8 -8.37 39.61 28.77
C VAL A 8 -9.10 40.88 29.22
N ILE A 9 -10.41 40.76 29.47
CA ILE A 9 -11.23 41.86 29.97
C ILE A 9 -11.95 41.45 31.27
N MET A 10 -11.79 42.27 32.30
CA MET A 10 -12.36 42.06 33.62
C MET A 10 -13.13 43.28 34.08
N ALA A 11 -14.39 43.08 34.49
CA ALA A 11 -15.15 44.10 35.19
C ALA A 11 -14.98 43.90 36.70
N LEU A 12 -14.67 44.99 37.39
CA LEU A 12 -14.49 45.06 38.84
C LEU A 12 -15.72 45.67 39.52
N LYS A 13 -15.89 45.38 40.81
CA LYS A 13 -17.03 45.89 41.61
C LYS A 13 -17.00 47.41 41.85
N ASN A 14 -15.85 48.04 41.70
CA ASN A 14 -15.68 49.49 41.78
C ASN A 14 -16.06 50.20 40.47
N ASN A 15 -16.74 49.53 39.53
CA ASN A 15 -17.14 50.08 38.24
C ASN A 15 -15.97 50.46 37.33
N HIS A 16 -14.85 49.74 37.46
CA HIS A 16 -13.73 49.79 36.53
C HIS A 16 -13.72 48.53 35.64
N VAL A 17 -13.19 48.68 34.44
CA VAL A 17 -12.86 47.58 33.54
C VAL A 17 -11.36 47.57 33.31
N ILE A 18 -10.73 46.45 33.63
CA ILE A 18 -9.34 46.18 33.31
C ILE A 18 -9.29 45.46 31.97
N ARG A 19 -8.51 46.00 31.03
CA ARG A 19 -8.17 45.37 29.75
C ARG A 19 -6.67 45.06 29.73
N ILE A 20 -6.33 43.81 29.43
CA ILE A 20 -4.96 43.32 29.32
C ILE A 20 -4.80 42.64 27.97
N ASP A 21 -3.83 43.09 27.17
CA ASP A 21 -3.41 42.39 25.97
C ASP A 21 -2.28 41.42 26.36
N LEU A 22 -2.52 40.12 26.24
CA LEU A 22 -1.53 39.09 26.60
C LEU A 22 -0.31 39.09 25.67
N ARG A 23 -0.40 39.74 24.50
CA ARG A 23 0.76 39.99 23.62
C ARG A 23 1.72 41.02 24.23
N ASN A 24 1.21 41.89 25.11
CA ASN A 24 2.00 42.86 25.85
C ASN A 24 1.47 43.01 27.29
N PRO A 25 1.71 42.01 28.16
CA PRO A 25 1.05 41.89 29.45
C PRO A 25 1.42 43.01 30.44
N ASN A 26 2.52 43.73 30.18
CA ASN A 26 2.95 44.86 31.00
C ASN A 26 2.07 46.11 30.80
N LYS A 27 1.31 46.18 29.69
CA LYS A 27 0.43 47.32 29.39
C LYS A 27 -0.99 46.99 29.84
N ILE A 28 -1.28 47.32 31.10
CA ILE A 28 -2.61 47.15 31.70
C ILE A 28 -3.38 48.46 31.57
N GLU A 29 -4.58 48.40 30.98
CA GLU A 29 -5.45 49.55 30.83
C GLU A 29 -6.60 49.47 31.84
N ASP A 30 -6.70 50.47 32.70
CA ASP A 30 -7.78 50.62 33.67
C ASP A 30 -8.76 51.71 33.20
N ILE A 31 -10.00 51.32 32.94
CA ILE A 31 -11.03 52.15 32.31
C ILE A 31 -12.21 52.30 33.26
N GLU A 32 -12.45 53.52 33.73
CA GLU A 32 -13.60 53.86 34.57
C GLU A 32 -14.89 53.86 33.75
N LEU A 33 -15.92 53.15 34.23
CA LEU A 33 -17.23 53.11 33.59
C LEU A 33 -18.03 54.37 33.94
N SER A 34 -18.57 55.05 32.93
CA SER A 34 -19.41 56.23 33.12
C SER A 34 -20.85 55.86 33.55
N ILE A 35 -20.99 55.19 34.70
CA ILE A 35 -22.26 54.64 35.20
C ILE A 35 -22.63 55.23 36.57
N LYS A 36 -23.91 55.12 36.94
CA LYS A 36 -24.37 55.55 38.27
C LYS A 36 -23.70 54.69 39.34
N SER A 37 -23.33 55.29 40.47
CA SER A 37 -22.60 54.61 41.55
C SER A 37 -23.30 53.37 42.14
N SER A 38 -24.63 53.29 42.04
CA SER A 38 -25.41 52.14 42.49
C SER A 38 -25.52 51.00 41.47
N ASP A 39 -25.09 51.23 40.22
CA ASP A 39 -25.23 50.26 39.14
C ASP A 39 -23.97 49.40 39.04
N THR A 40 -24.14 48.17 38.56
CA THR A 40 -23.06 47.18 38.46
C THR A 40 -23.12 46.44 37.14
N VAL A 41 -21.99 45.88 36.71
CA VAL A 41 -21.91 45.08 35.48
C VAL A 41 -22.63 43.74 35.66
N HIS A 42 -23.58 43.46 34.76
CA HIS A 42 -24.29 42.18 34.68
C HIS A 42 -23.48 41.16 33.86
N ARG A 43 -23.09 41.51 32.63
CA ARG A 43 -22.33 40.66 31.71
C ARG A 43 -21.44 41.47 30.77
N LEU A 44 -20.38 40.82 30.29
CA LEU A 44 -19.46 41.32 29.27
C LEU A 44 -19.59 40.45 28.02
N PHE A 45 -19.59 41.08 26.85
CA PHE A 45 -19.59 40.39 25.55
C PHE A 45 -18.48 40.99 24.69
N LEU A 46 -17.48 40.18 24.37
CA LEU A 46 -16.34 40.54 23.55
C LEU A 46 -16.45 39.82 22.21
N ASP A 47 -16.20 40.54 21.11
CA ASP A 47 -16.22 39.94 19.78
C ASP A 47 -14.97 39.08 19.53
N GLU A 48 -15.03 38.24 18.50
CA GLU A 48 -13.95 37.30 18.14
C GLU A 48 -12.62 37.99 17.79
N SER A 49 -12.64 39.25 17.32
CA SER A 49 -11.41 40.02 17.08
C SER A 49 -10.78 40.58 18.35
N GLY A 50 -11.53 40.64 19.47
CA GLY A 50 -11.10 41.23 20.73
C GLY A 50 -11.18 42.77 20.77
N GLN A 51 -11.87 43.41 19.83
CA GLN A 51 -11.87 44.88 19.66
C GLN A 51 -13.15 45.59 20.07
N HIS A 52 -14.27 44.89 20.05
CA HIS A 52 -15.60 45.43 20.33
C HIS A 52 -16.15 44.78 21.60
N LEU A 53 -16.28 45.57 22.66
CA LEU A 53 -16.82 45.15 23.95
C LEU A 53 -18.19 45.78 24.19
N LEU A 54 -19.18 44.95 24.48
CA LEU A 54 -20.47 45.35 25.04
C LEU A 54 -20.53 44.99 26.52
N ILE A 55 -20.95 45.96 27.33
CA ILE A 55 -21.05 45.85 28.78
C ILE A 55 -22.53 46.05 29.13
N ALA A 56 -23.19 44.96 29.53
CA ALA A 56 -24.57 45.01 29.99
C ALA A 56 -24.58 45.30 31.49
N LEU A 57 -25.39 46.26 31.93
CA LEU A 57 -25.54 46.66 33.33
C LEU A 57 -26.81 46.05 33.93
N VAL A 58 -26.84 45.92 35.26
CA VAL A 58 -28.01 45.41 35.99
C VAL A 58 -29.21 46.34 35.83
N SER A 59 -28.98 47.65 35.63
CA SER A 59 -30.02 48.64 35.32
C SER A 59 -30.72 48.46 33.96
N ALA A 60 -30.28 47.51 33.14
CA ALA A 60 -30.68 47.33 31.74
C ALA A 60 -30.19 48.44 30.77
N ASP A 61 -29.18 49.21 31.19
CA ASP A 61 -28.38 50.04 30.29
C ASP A 61 -27.23 49.21 29.69
N THR A 62 -26.81 49.55 28.47
CA THR A 62 -25.69 48.88 27.78
C THR A 62 -24.64 49.91 27.38
N LEU A 63 -23.37 49.63 27.66
CA LEU A 63 -22.24 50.44 27.23
C LEU A 63 -21.44 49.72 26.16
N TYR A 64 -20.79 50.49 25.31
CA TYR A 64 -19.89 50.04 24.28
C TYR A 64 -18.48 50.62 24.51
N LEU A 65 -17.48 49.77 24.32
CA LEU A 65 -16.06 50.13 24.40
C LEU A 65 -15.33 49.48 23.23
N HIS A 66 -14.55 50.29 22.52
CA HIS A 66 -13.68 49.83 21.43
C HIS A 66 -12.22 49.66 21.89
N SER A 67 -11.43 48.84 21.21
CA SER A 67 -10.00 48.60 21.50
C SER A 67 -9.18 49.89 21.56
N SER A 68 -9.46 50.85 20.67
CA SER A 68 -8.77 52.15 20.63
C SER A 68 -9.31 53.18 21.64
N ALA A 69 -10.47 52.92 22.24
CA ALA A 69 -11.11 53.87 23.14
C ALA A 69 -10.69 53.64 24.60
N HIS A 70 -10.59 54.74 25.35
CA HIS A 70 -10.36 54.74 26.80
C HIS A 70 -11.56 55.26 27.60
N LYS A 71 -12.71 55.44 26.95
CA LYS A 71 -13.98 55.84 27.58
C LYS A 71 -15.12 55.06 26.96
N THR A 72 -16.04 54.62 27.80
CA THR A 72 -17.26 53.92 27.36
C THR A 72 -18.29 54.88 26.78
N LYS A 73 -19.01 54.44 25.75
CA LYS A 73 -20.15 55.18 25.18
C LYS A 73 -21.45 54.42 25.43
N PRO A 74 -22.56 55.09 25.80
CA PRO A 74 -23.84 54.43 25.99
C PRO A 74 -24.46 54.02 24.65
N VAL A 75 -25.06 52.83 24.61
CA VAL A 75 -25.81 52.30 23.47
C VAL A 75 -27.28 52.64 23.67
N THR A 76 -27.70 53.80 23.14
CA THR A 76 -28.96 54.46 23.47
C THR A 76 -30.19 53.67 23.03
N LYS A 77 -30.10 52.92 21.92
CA LYS A 77 -31.22 52.13 21.40
C LYS A 77 -31.50 50.86 22.22
N LEU A 78 -30.53 50.38 23.00
CA LEU A 78 -30.67 49.22 23.90
C LEU A 78 -31.17 49.58 25.30
N LYS A 79 -31.43 50.86 25.57
CA LYS A 79 -31.82 51.32 26.90
C LYS A 79 -33.11 50.64 27.39
N GLY A 80 -33.07 50.05 28.59
CA GLY A 80 -34.22 49.36 29.18
C GLY A 80 -34.42 47.91 28.67
N HIS A 81 -33.49 47.42 27.85
CA HIS A 81 -33.43 46.03 27.39
C HIS A 81 -32.23 45.35 28.03
N LEU A 82 -32.45 44.56 29.08
CA LEU A 82 -31.37 43.80 29.73
C LEU A 82 -30.86 42.72 28.76
N VAL A 83 -29.64 42.92 28.26
CA VAL A 83 -28.96 42.01 27.34
C VAL A 83 -28.48 40.77 28.09
N GLU A 84 -28.85 39.60 27.59
CA GLU A 84 -28.48 38.31 28.17
C GLU A 84 -27.47 37.54 27.30
N ALA A 85 -27.56 37.64 25.98
CA ALA A 85 -26.63 36.98 25.06
C ALA A 85 -26.43 37.83 23.80
N VAL A 86 -25.22 37.75 23.22
CA VAL A 86 -24.85 38.45 21.99
C VAL A 86 -24.14 37.46 21.08
N ALA A 87 -24.50 37.43 19.80
CA ALA A 87 -23.81 36.69 18.76
C ALA A 87 -23.30 37.69 17.73
N PHE A 88 -21.97 37.86 17.67
CA PHE A 88 -21.31 38.74 16.72
C PHE A 88 -21.20 38.06 15.35
N ASP A 89 -21.30 38.84 14.27
CA ASP A 89 -21.15 38.35 12.91
C ASP A 89 -19.69 38.39 12.46
N LYS A 90 -18.99 37.25 12.59
CA LYS A 90 -17.58 37.10 12.21
C LYS A 90 -17.30 37.51 10.76
N HIS A 91 -18.19 37.19 9.82
CA HIS A 91 -17.98 37.54 8.42
C HIS A 91 -18.03 39.04 8.17
N TYR A 92 -18.78 39.79 8.97
CA TYR A 92 -18.80 41.24 8.87
C TYR A 92 -17.46 41.87 9.30
N THR A 93 -16.90 41.37 10.41
CA THR A 93 -15.58 41.82 10.89
C THR A 93 -14.47 41.40 9.93
N ASP A 94 -14.53 40.17 9.40
CA ASP A 94 -13.55 39.66 8.43
C ASP A 94 -13.62 40.38 7.08
N ALA A 95 -14.82 40.76 6.60
CA ALA A 95 -14.95 41.53 5.35
C ALA A 95 -14.32 42.93 5.46
N GLN A 96 -14.35 43.55 6.64
CA GLN A 96 -13.59 44.78 6.90
C GLN A 96 -12.07 44.55 6.93
N SER A 97 -11.63 43.30 7.10
CA SER A 97 -10.21 42.92 7.21
C SER A 97 -9.48 42.84 5.86
N SER A 98 -10.19 42.67 4.73
CA SER A 98 -9.74 42.40 3.34
C SER A 98 -8.75 43.37 2.66
N GLY A 99 -8.09 44.26 3.39
CA GLY A 99 -7.08 45.21 2.87
C GLY A 99 -5.65 44.75 3.19
N SER A 100 -4.65 45.27 2.47
CA SER A 100 -3.23 44.96 2.67
C SER A 100 -2.78 45.29 4.11
N GLY A 101 -2.55 44.26 4.93
CA GLY A 101 -2.11 44.37 6.34
C GLY A 101 -2.23 43.02 7.06
N ASN A 102 -1.52 42.85 8.19
CA ASN A 102 -1.61 41.63 8.99
C ASN A 102 -2.99 41.58 9.69
N PRO A 103 -3.87 40.59 9.40
CA PRO A 103 -5.27 40.59 9.85
C PRO A 103 -5.43 40.65 11.37
N SER A 104 -4.50 40.09 12.15
CA SER A 104 -4.54 40.09 13.63
C SER A 104 -4.27 41.45 14.29
N THR A 105 -3.86 42.45 13.52
CA THR A 105 -3.49 43.80 14.02
C THR A 105 -4.36 44.92 13.44
N LYS A 106 -5.30 44.58 12.56
CA LYS A 106 -6.10 45.57 11.84
C LYS A 106 -7.28 46.02 12.71
N ILE A 107 -7.47 47.34 12.83
CA ILE A 107 -8.56 47.92 13.63
C ILE A 107 -9.86 47.91 12.81
N HIS A 108 -10.91 47.31 13.39
CA HIS A 108 -12.27 47.29 12.87
C HIS A 108 -13.07 48.44 13.45
N ASN A 109 -13.74 49.22 12.60
CA ASN A 109 -14.49 50.38 13.05
C ASN A 109 -15.95 50.03 13.37
N GLY A 110 -16.51 48.95 12.82
CA GLY A 110 -17.89 48.59 13.09
C GLY A 110 -18.10 47.10 13.23
N VAL A 111 -19.10 46.73 14.03
CA VAL A 111 -19.49 45.35 14.30
C VAL A 111 -21.00 45.17 14.08
N GLN A 112 -21.38 44.04 13.50
CA GLN A 112 -22.78 43.59 13.42
C GLN A 112 -23.01 42.46 14.41
N ALA A 113 -24.15 42.50 15.10
CA ALA A 113 -24.48 41.50 16.10
C ALA A 113 -26.00 41.25 16.19
N LEU A 114 -26.35 40.02 16.53
CA LEU A 114 -27.66 39.69 17.09
C LEU A 114 -27.58 39.79 18.61
N ILE A 115 -28.50 40.53 19.21
CA ILE A 115 -28.55 40.86 20.63
C ILE A 115 -29.85 40.30 21.21
N ALA A 116 -29.72 39.34 22.11
CA ALA A 116 -30.84 38.73 22.81
C ALA A 116 -31.04 39.32 24.21
N THR A 117 -32.30 39.47 24.59
CA THR A 117 -32.69 40.14 25.84
C THR A 117 -33.43 39.21 26.78
N SER A 118 -33.51 39.63 28.05
CA SER A 118 -34.25 38.90 29.09
C SER A 118 -35.76 38.75 28.84
N LYS A 119 -36.34 39.52 27.90
CA LYS A 119 -37.76 39.49 27.50
C LYS A 119 -38.03 38.54 26.32
N GLY A 120 -37.06 37.74 25.92
CA GLY A 120 -37.22 36.83 24.76
C GLY A 120 -37.13 37.51 23.40
N HIS A 121 -36.71 38.77 23.33
CA HIS A 121 -36.52 39.49 22.07
C HIS A 121 -35.09 39.31 21.53
N VAL A 122 -34.98 39.13 20.21
CA VAL A 122 -33.73 39.15 19.45
C VAL A 122 -33.72 40.37 18.54
N TYR A 123 -32.75 41.25 18.76
CA TYR A 123 -32.52 42.45 17.97
C TYR A 123 -31.30 42.26 17.06
N GLU A 124 -31.40 42.71 15.83
CA GLU A 124 -30.27 42.94 14.95
C GLU A 124 -29.75 44.36 15.17
N SER A 125 -28.43 44.51 15.33
CA SER A 125 -27.78 45.80 15.57
C SER A 125 -26.46 45.92 14.80
N GLU A 126 -26.18 47.13 14.33
CA GLU A 126 -24.85 47.52 13.84
C GLU A 126 -24.34 48.68 14.70
N ILE A 127 -23.13 48.51 15.23
CA ILE A 127 -22.48 49.43 16.15
C ILE A 127 -21.17 49.88 15.51
N GLU A 128 -20.95 51.18 15.46
CA GLU A 128 -19.75 51.77 14.84
C GLU A 128 -19.01 52.64 15.86
N ALA A 129 -17.69 52.45 15.92
CA ALA A 129 -16.77 53.29 16.66
C ALA A 129 -16.64 54.64 15.94
N VAL A 130 -17.54 55.56 16.29
CA VAL A 130 -17.48 56.93 15.78
C VAL A 130 -16.44 57.72 16.57
N GLU A 131 -15.38 58.21 15.91
CA GLU A 131 -14.54 59.28 16.44
C GLU A 131 -15.38 60.56 16.57
N ALA A 132 -15.24 61.30 17.68
CA ALA A 132 -16.05 62.49 17.93
C ALA A 132 -15.80 63.57 16.86
N ARG A 133 -16.68 63.66 15.85
CA ARG A 133 -16.69 64.73 14.85
C ARG A 133 -17.73 65.79 15.25
N PHE A 134 -17.34 67.06 15.17
CA PHE A 134 -18.06 68.23 15.73
C PHE A 134 -19.52 68.42 15.26
N PHE A 135 -19.97 67.75 14.19
CA PHE A 135 -21.29 67.97 13.58
C PHE A 135 -22.16 66.70 13.43
N GLN A 136 -21.68 65.52 13.85
CA GLN A 136 -22.45 64.27 13.78
C GLN A 136 -22.71 63.77 15.21
N GLY A 137 -23.97 63.43 15.52
CA GLY A 137 -24.39 63.01 16.85
C GLY A 137 -23.49 61.91 17.42
N ASN A 138 -23.17 62.00 18.71
CA ASN A 138 -22.20 61.14 19.41
C ASN A 138 -22.72 59.71 19.69
N SER A 139 -23.65 59.22 18.86
CA SER A 139 -24.30 57.92 18.99
C SER A 139 -23.48 56.85 18.29
N VAL A 140 -23.20 55.76 19.01
CA VAL A 140 -22.54 54.56 18.46
C VAL A 140 -23.52 53.66 17.69
N ASP A 141 -24.83 53.89 17.90
CA ASP A 141 -25.91 53.11 17.29
C ASP A 141 -26.17 53.50 15.83
N LYS A 142 -25.65 52.75 14.86
CA LYS A 142 -25.99 52.96 13.45
C LYS A 142 -27.43 52.53 13.18
N TYR A 143 -27.78 51.28 13.48
CA TYR A 143 -29.17 50.81 13.44
C TYR A 143 -29.44 49.69 14.45
N MET A 144 -30.71 49.53 14.82
CA MET A 144 -31.20 48.42 15.65
C MET A 144 -32.64 48.08 15.26
N ARG A 145 -32.96 46.79 15.05
CA ARG A 145 -34.31 46.33 14.70
C ARG A 145 -34.63 45.01 15.40
N LEU A 146 -35.88 44.87 15.85
CA LEU A 146 -36.39 43.60 16.36
C LEU A 146 -36.59 42.63 15.18
N VAL A 147 -35.96 41.46 15.23
CA VAL A 147 -36.03 40.46 14.15
C VAL A 147 -36.79 39.20 14.56
N HIS A 148 -36.76 38.83 15.84
CA HIS A 148 -37.48 37.66 16.33
C HIS A 148 -37.90 37.81 17.80
N MET A 149 -38.96 37.10 18.18
CA MET A 149 -39.43 36.96 19.56
C MET A 149 -39.66 35.50 19.86
N VAL A 150 -39.00 34.98 20.89
CA VAL A 150 -39.12 33.60 21.31
C VAL A 150 -40.53 33.35 21.88
N PRO A 151 -41.16 32.19 21.59
CA PRO A 151 -42.47 31.86 22.15
C PRO A 151 -42.51 31.99 23.68
N ASN A 152 -43.62 32.51 24.20
CA ASN A 152 -43.85 32.78 25.63
C ASN A 152 -42.91 33.82 26.27
N GLU A 153 -42.18 34.60 25.47
CA GLU A 153 -41.26 35.66 25.96
C GLU A 153 -40.25 35.14 26.99
N GLU A 154 -39.85 33.87 26.86
CA GLU A 154 -38.88 33.26 27.76
C GLU A 154 -37.52 33.97 27.67
N CYS A 155 -36.86 34.11 28.81
CA CYS A 155 -35.53 34.70 28.90
C CYS A 155 -34.52 33.89 28.07
N ILE A 156 -33.95 34.51 27.05
CA ILE A 156 -32.87 33.91 26.25
C ILE A 156 -31.59 33.94 27.08
N LYS A 157 -30.93 32.79 27.20
CA LYS A 157 -29.71 32.59 28.00
C LYS A 157 -28.45 32.34 27.17
N GLY A 158 -28.60 31.94 25.91
CA GLY A 158 -27.49 31.76 24.99
C GLY A 158 -27.92 32.03 23.56
N LEU A 159 -26.99 32.57 22.79
CA LEU A 159 -27.17 32.93 21.40
C LEU A 159 -25.87 32.62 20.66
N MET A 160 -25.96 31.89 19.56
CA MET A 160 -24.81 31.54 18.73
C MET A 160 -25.18 31.68 17.27
N LEU A 161 -24.31 32.32 16.50
CA LEU A 161 -24.42 32.51 15.07
C LEU A 161 -23.16 31.95 14.41
N SER A 162 -23.31 31.14 13.37
CA SER A 162 -22.19 30.67 12.55
C SER A 162 -22.62 30.55 11.09
N ALA A 163 -21.68 30.72 10.17
CA ALA A 163 -21.90 30.51 8.75
C ALA A 163 -21.29 29.18 8.30
N PHE A 164 -21.89 28.59 7.26
CA PHE A 164 -21.40 27.38 6.62
C PHE A 164 -21.73 27.40 5.12
N ALA A 165 -20.96 26.64 4.33
CA ALA A 165 -21.15 26.47 2.89
C ALA A 165 -21.65 25.06 2.57
N ASP A 166 -22.39 24.89 1.47
CA ASP A 166 -22.74 23.56 0.96
C ASP A 166 -21.48 22.84 0.43
N GLU A 167 -21.40 21.51 0.65
CA GLU A 167 -20.23 20.64 0.42
C GLU A 167 -19.59 20.70 -0.99
N SER A 168 -20.21 21.35 -1.97
CA SER A 168 -19.69 21.45 -3.33
C SER A 168 -18.43 22.33 -3.46
N GLN A 169 -18.06 23.14 -2.44
CA GLN A 169 -16.78 23.87 -2.40
C GLN A 169 -16.20 23.98 -0.98
N PRO A 170 -15.30 23.07 -0.56
CA PRO A 170 -14.69 23.10 0.77
C PRO A 170 -13.51 24.10 0.90
N ALA A 171 -13.33 25.01 -0.05
CA ALA A 171 -12.19 25.93 -0.05
C ALA A 171 -12.58 27.30 0.52
N LEU A 172 -12.03 27.63 1.70
CA LEU A 172 -11.84 28.98 2.26
C LEU A 172 -12.95 30.00 1.95
N ILE A 173 -13.84 30.24 2.92
CA ILE A 173 -14.77 31.37 2.92
C ILE A 173 -13.95 32.67 2.95
N THR A 174 -13.48 33.11 1.79
CA THR A 174 -12.78 34.38 1.60
C THR A 174 -13.74 35.36 0.94
N PRO A 175 -13.81 36.62 1.40
CA PRO A 175 -14.58 37.65 0.71
C PRO A 175 -13.87 37.98 -0.60
N LYS A 176 -14.27 37.34 -1.71
CA LYS A 176 -13.77 37.71 -3.03
C LYS A 176 -14.30 39.09 -3.39
N SER A 177 -13.42 40.08 -3.34
CA SER A 177 -13.62 41.37 -4.00
C SER A 177 -13.34 41.22 -5.50
N SER A 178 -14.37 41.11 -6.34
CA SER A 178 -14.25 41.55 -7.72
C SER A 178 -15.61 41.87 -8.33
N SER A 179 -15.64 43.06 -8.93
CA SER A 179 -16.67 43.59 -9.81
C SER A 179 -17.11 42.60 -10.90
N GLY A 180 -18.39 42.28 -10.96
CA GLY A 180 -19.02 41.55 -12.07
C GLY A 180 -20.40 40.99 -11.70
N SER A 181 -21.45 41.58 -12.30
CA SER A 181 -22.82 41.05 -12.52
C SER A 181 -23.43 40.02 -11.54
N HIS A 182 -24.51 40.46 -10.88
CA HIS A 182 -25.58 39.70 -10.19
C HIS A 182 -25.48 38.15 -10.17
N SER A 183 -25.07 37.60 -9.02
CA SER A 183 -25.60 36.34 -8.40
C SER A 183 -24.75 35.77 -7.25
N GLY A 184 -23.58 36.33 -6.90
CA GLY A 184 -22.61 35.66 -6.00
C GLY A 184 -22.66 35.96 -4.49
N ALA A 185 -23.66 36.67 -3.95
CA ALA A 185 -23.71 37.04 -2.52
C ALA A 185 -24.79 36.30 -1.71
N GLU A 186 -25.64 35.48 -2.37
CA GLU A 186 -26.78 34.81 -1.74
C GLU A 186 -26.49 33.39 -1.22
N ASP A 187 -25.28 32.85 -1.40
CA ASP A 187 -25.04 31.40 -1.21
C ASP A 187 -24.48 30.97 0.17
N VAL A 188 -24.26 31.90 1.11
CA VAL A 188 -23.75 31.54 2.44
C VAL A 188 -24.92 31.29 3.40
N LYS A 189 -25.05 30.05 3.87
CA LYS A 189 -26.03 29.64 4.89
C LYS A 189 -25.52 29.99 6.28
N TYR A 190 -26.44 30.33 7.18
CA TYR A 190 -26.17 30.64 8.57
C TYR A 190 -27.01 29.76 9.47
N LEU A 191 -26.38 29.26 10.53
CA LEU A 191 -26.99 28.57 11.65
C LEU A 191 -27.07 29.52 12.84
N LEU A 192 -28.26 29.71 13.38
CA LEU A 192 -28.51 30.41 14.62
C LEU A 192 -29.12 29.46 15.65
N VAL A 193 -28.45 29.35 16.79
CA VAL A 193 -28.96 28.61 17.95
C VAL A 193 -29.33 29.59 19.05
N VAL A 194 -30.58 29.49 19.51
CA VAL A 194 -31.12 30.30 20.61
C VAL A 194 -31.49 29.35 21.75
N THR A 195 -30.99 29.60 22.95
CA THR A 195 -31.34 28.80 24.14
C THR A 195 -32.07 29.63 25.18
N THR A 196 -33.13 29.07 25.75
CA THR A 196 -33.79 29.54 26.98
C THR A 196 -33.39 28.60 28.13
N ALA A 197 -33.94 28.83 29.33
CA ALA A 197 -33.70 27.93 30.46
C ALA A 197 -34.13 26.47 30.18
N ASN A 198 -35.13 26.27 29.29
CA ASN A 198 -35.79 24.98 29.11
C ASN A 198 -35.86 24.52 27.65
N ARG A 199 -35.45 25.34 26.69
CA ARG A 199 -35.59 25.05 25.26
C ARG A 199 -34.39 25.52 24.46
N MET A 200 -34.07 24.78 23.42
CA MET A 200 -33.17 25.19 22.35
C MET A 200 -33.99 25.35 21.08
N TYR A 201 -33.70 26.41 20.33
CA TYR A 201 -34.27 26.72 19.04
C TYR A 201 -33.13 26.78 18.03
N GLU A 202 -33.37 26.20 16.87
CA GLU A 202 -32.42 26.16 15.76
C GLU A 202 -33.05 26.84 14.56
N PHE A 203 -32.29 27.70 13.89
CA PHE A 203 -32.70 28.44 12.71
C PHE A 203 -31.60 28.35 11.66
N ILE A 204 -31.96 27.92 10.44
CA ILE A 204 -31.07 27.93 9.28
C ILE A 204 -31.61 28.91 8.26
N GLY A 205 -30.75 29.75 7.70
CA GLY A 205 -31.15 30.64 6.62
C GLY A 205 -30.05 31.55 6.07
N TYR A 206 -30.46 32.52 5.27
CA TYR A 206 -29.55 33.39 4.52
C TYR A 206 -29.62 34.84 4.99
N LYS A 207 -28.52 35.59 4.76
CA LYS A 207 -28.50 37.05 4.89
C LYS A 207 -29.30 37.70 3.76
N ARG A 208 -29.91 38.86 4.05
CA ARG A 208 -30.42 39.79 3.03
C ARG A 208 -29.36 40.84 2.69
N THR A 209 -29.47 41.41 1.49
CA THR A 209 -28.67 42.57 1.07
C THR A 209 -29.07 43.84 1.85
N ASP A 210 -30.36 43.99 2.18
CA ASP A 210 -30.90 45.16 2.86
C ASP A 210 -31.38 44.83 4.28
N ALA A 211 -31.17 45.77 5.21
CA ALA A 211 -31.67 45.66 6.58
C ALA A 211 -33.21 45.53 6.61
N PRO A 212 -33.80 44.64 7.44
CA PRO A 212 -33.13 43.79 8.43
C PRO A 212 -32.49 42.57 7.75
N ILE A 213 -31.18 42.46 7.89
CA ILE A 213 -30.29 41.50 7.23
C ILE A 213 -30.69 40.08 7.62
N TRP A 214 -31.03 39.87 8.90
CA TRP A 214 -31.27 38.53 9.46
C TRP A 214 -32.73 38.11 9.43
N LYS A 215 -33.64 38.89 8.84
CA LYS A 215 -35.06 38.54 8.87
C LYS A 215 -35.37 37.24 8.14
N ARG A 216 -34.65 36.92 7.06
CA ARG A 216 -34.79 35.65 6.31
C ARG A 216 -34.37 34.42 7.12
N LEU A 217 -33.55 34.59 8.17
CA LEU A 217 -33.14 33.52 9.07
C LEU A 217 -34.31 32.93 9.87
N PHE A 218 -35.37 33.71 10.06
CA PHE A 218 -36.54 33.34 10.86
C PHE A 218 -37.81 33.08 10.00
N MET A 219 -37.68 32.96 8.67
CA MET A 219 -38.80 32.80 7.73
C MET A 219 -38.78 31.41 7.09
N GLU A 220 -39.95 30.77 6.93
CA GLU A 220 -40.14 29.58 6.09
C GLU A 220 -40.35 29.99 4.61
N GLU A 221 -40.04 29.11 3.65
CA GLU A 221 -40.19 29.37 2.21
C GLU A 221 -41.63 29.73 1.79
N ASP A 222 -42.66 29.32 2.55
CA ASP A 222 -44.07 29.54 2.21
C ASP A 222 -44.91 30.08 3.38
N GLY A 223 -44.74 31.35 3.75
CA GLY A 223 -45.80 32.21 4.34
C GLY A 223 -46.55 31.74 5.61
N GLY A 224 -46.10 30.68 6.29
CA GLY A 224 -46.70 30.11 7.49
C GLY A 224 -46.09 30.66 8.78
N LEU A 225 -46.92 30.88 9.80
CA LEU A 225 -46.45 31.11 11.17
C LEU A 225 -45.81 29.82 11.68
N LEU A 226 -44.54 29.88 12.11
CA LEU A 226 -43.80 28.78 12.74
C LEU A 226 -44.70 27.90 13.62
N LYS A 227 -45.05 26.70 13.14
CA LYS A 227 -45.23 25.56 14.04
C LYS A 227 -43.80 25.16 14.37
N GLY A 228 -43.31 25.65 15.50
CA GLY A 228 -41.98 25.29 15.98
C GLY A 228 -41.82 23.77 15.95
N LEU A 229 -41.08 23.26 14.98
CA LEU A 229 -40.32 22.03 15.14
C LEU A 229 -39.18 22.38 16.09
N GLY A 230 -39.53 22.64 17.35
CA GLY A 230 -38.59 22.37 18.40
C GLY A 230 -38.34 20.88 18.31
N THR A 231 -37.12 20.47 18.00
CA THR A 231 -36.55 19.30 18.68
C THR A 231 -36.57 19.65 20.17
N SER A 232 -37.75 19.50 20.77
CA SER A 232 -37.99 19.80 22.16
C SER A 232 -37.32 18.68 22.93
N LEU A 233 -36.07 18.88 23.28
CA LEU A 233 -35.44 18.22 24.42
C LEU A 233 -36.07 18.81 25.69
N ALA A 234 -37.39 18.61 25.86
CA ALA A 234 -38.12 19.03 27.04
C ALA A 234 -37.69 18.20 28.24
N HIS A 235 -37.46 18.86 29.37
CA HIS A 235 -37.39 18.21 30.67
C HIS A 235 -38.68 17.39 30.91
N GLY A 236 -38.53 16.06 31.04
CA GLY A 236 -39.60 15.17 31.48
C GLY A 236 -40.09 15.54 32.88
N SER A 237 -41.19 16.29 32.96
CA SER A 237 -41.92 16.59 34.18
C SER A 237 -43.18 15.72 34.23
N ARG A 238 -43.22 14.75 35.14
CA ARG A 238 -44.44 14.01 35.50
C ARG A 238 -45.44 15.00 36.14
N GLY A 239 -46.53 15.30 35.43
CA GLY A 239 -47.66 16.06 35.94
C GLY A 239 -48.97 15.43 35.50
N THR A 240 -49.68 14.81 36.43
CA THR A 240 -51.05 14.34 36.29
C THR A 240 -52.02 15.52 36.20
N GLY A 241 -52.79 15.62 35.12
CA GLY A 241 -53.87 16.60 35.00
C GLY A 241 -54.60 16.45 33.67
N SER A 242 -55.85 15.98 33.72
CA SER A 242 -56.76 15.87 32.58
C SER A 242 -57.10 17.24 31.98
N ILE A 243 -57.31 17.33 30.67
CA ILE A 243 -58.43 18.05 30.02
C ILE A 243 -58.50 17.73 28.51
N SER A 244 -59.72 17.33 28.11
CA SER A 244 -60.47 17.30 26.83
C SER A 244 -59.83 17.09 25.44
N ARG A 245 -60.47 16.18 24.70
CA ARG A 245 -60.36 15.81 23.28
C ARG A 245 -60.72 16.93 22.28
N GLY A 246 -60.04 16.93 21.13
CA GLY A 246 -60.41 17.53 19.82
C GLY A 246 -59.31 17.26 18.77
N PRO A 247 -59.62 17.01 17.47
CA PRO A 247 -58.99 15.92 16.70
C PRO A 247 -57.81 16.32 15.78
N HIS A 248 -56.98 15.30 15.48
CA HIS A 248 -56.11 15.06 14.30
C HIS A 248 -54.70 14.60 14.70
N THR A 249 -54.59 13.31 14.98
CA THR A 249 -53.34 12.53 14.99
C THR A 249 -53.13 11.93 13.59
N VAL A 250 -52.01 12.24 12.95
CA VAL A 250 -51.44 11.45 11.86
C VAL A 250 -50.10 10.92 12.36
N GLU A 251 -50.02 9.60 12.52
CA GLU A 251 -48.82 8.83 12.84
C GLU A 251 -47.88 8.81 11.63
N ALA A 252 -46.61 9.20 11.82
CA ALA A 252 -45.57 9.00 10.82
C ALA A 252 -44.93 7.62 11.02
N LYS A 253 -45.21 6.71 10.08
CA LYS A 253 -44.56 5.41 9.93
C LYS A 253 -43.14 5.57 9.38
N HIS A 254 -42.25 4.72 9.89
CA HIS A 254 -40.93 4.41 9.34
C HIS A 254 -40.94 4.25 7.81
N LEU A 255 -39.99 4.90 7.13
CA LEU A 255 -39.63 4.58 5.75
C LEU A 255 -38.13 4.28 5.67
N VAL A 256 -37.83 2.99 5.60
CA VAL A 256 -36.53 2.44 5.19
C VAL A 256 -36.48 2.55 3.67
N LYS A 257 -35.52 3.31 3.12
CA LYS A 257 -35.20 3.32 1.70
C LYS A 257 -34.06 2.33 1.45
N SER A 258 -34.43 1.17 0.91
CA SER A 258 -33.52 0.19 0.31
C SER A 258 -33.13 0.60 -1.10
N LEU A 259 -31.84 0.45 -1.41
CA LEU A 259 -31.24 0.52 -2.74
C LEU A 259 -31.92 -0.47 -3.70
N GLN A 260 -32.27 -0.01 -4.91
CA GLN A 260 -32.63 -0.85 -6.05
C GLN A 260 -31.54 -0.72 -7.12
N THR A 261 -30.88 -1.84 -7.38
CA THR A 261 -30.09 -2.15 -8.57
C THR A 261 -31.01 -2.57 -9.72
N ASP A 262 -30.56 -2.27 -10.94
CA ASP A 262 -31.22 -2.48 -12.21
C ASP A 262 -31.71 -3.91 -12.49
N GLN A 263 -32.79 -3.98 -13.27
CA GLN A 263 -33.36 -5.19 -13.88
C GLN A 263 -32.43 -5.80 -14.96
N PRO A 264 -32.66 -7.07 -15.31
CA PRO A 264 -33.19 -7.28 -16.66
C PRO A 264 -34.38 -8.25 -16.75
N THR A 265 -35.23 -7.89 -17.71
CA THR A 265 -36.23 -8.60 -18.51
C THR A 265 -36.48 -10.11 -18.31
N THR A 266 -37.78 -10.40 -18.16
CA THR A 266 -38.46 -11.70 -18.15
C THR A 266 -38.47 -12.40 -19.52
N VAL A 267 -38.19 -13.71 -19.56
CA VAL A 267 -38.76 -14.65 -20.54
C VAL A 267 -39.05 -16.00 -19.87
N SER A 268 -40.34 -16.38 -19.90
CA SER A 268 -41.02 -17.68 -19.79
C SER A 268 -40.37 -18.88 -19.05
N SER A 269 -41.16 -19.46 -18.12
CA SER A 269 -41.07 -20.85 -17.66
C SER A 269 -41.61 -21.85 -18.71
N PRO A 270 -41.33 -23.17 -18.60
CA PRO A 270 -42.27 -24.04 -17.87
C PRO A 270 -41.70 -25.28 -17.14
N LYS A 271 -42.42 -25.66 -16.06
CA LYS A 271 -42.83 -27.01 -15.60
C LYS A 271 -41.85 -28.04 -15.00
N GLN A 272 -42.28 -28.48 -13.80
CA GLN A 272 -42.29 -29.85 -13.22
C GLN A 272 -40.93 -30.51 -12.91
N THR A 273 -40.64 -30.97 -11.69
CA THR A 273 -41.26 -32.15 -11.05
C THR A 273 -40.84 -32.28 -9.57
N LYS A 274 -41.64 -33.02 -8.81
CA LYS A 274 -41.41 -33.48 -7.44
C LYS A 274 -40.25 -34.48 -7.37
N ASP A 275 -39.54 -34.52 -6.25
CA ASP A 275 -39.50 -35.71 -5.36
C ASP A 275 -38.67 -35.44 -4.11
N GLY A 276 -39.14 -35.95 -2.97
CA GLY A 276 -38.42 -35.94 -1.70
C GLY A 276 -37.53 -37.16 -1.52
N VAL A 277 -36.74 -37.18 -0.44
CA VAL A 277 -36.57 -38.30 0.50
C VAL A 277 -35.45 -37.99 1.51
N LYS A 278 -35.85 -38.01 2.78
CA LYS A 278 -35.22 -38.56 4.00
C LYS A 278 -33.77 -38.24 4.38
N SER A 279 -33.65 -37.78 5.64
CA SER A 279 -32.50 -37.93 6.54
C SER A 279 -32.19 -39.40 6.88
N PRO A 280 -31.05 -39.68 7.54
CA PRO A 280 -31.15 -40.03 8.96
C PRO A 280 -30.00 -39.54 9.89
N THR A 281 -30.40 -39.17 11.12
CA THR A 281 -29.80 -39.40 12.47
C THR A 281 -28.28 -39.33 12.70
N LYS A 282 -27.75 -38.40 13.52
CA LYS A 282 -27.76 -38.27 15.01
C LYS A 282 -26.73 -39.16 15.76
N THR A 283 -25.81 -38.48 16.45
CA THR A 283 -25.33 -38.86 17.80
C THR A 283 -25.20 -37.62 18.69
N ARG A 284 -26.02 -37.61 19.76
CA ARG A 284 -26.06 -36.75 20.97
C ARG A 284 -24.86 -37.12 21.89
N MET A 285 -24.39 -36.39 22.93
CA MET A 285 -24.74 -35.19 23.75
C MET A 285 -23.53 -34.95 24.73
N PRO A 286 -23.48 -33.96 25.66
CA PRO A 286 -24.58 -33.14 26.24
C PRO A 286 -24.38 -31.61 26.30
N PRO A 287 -25.47 -30.85 26.57
CA PRO A 287 -25.46 -29.42 26.80
C PRO A 287 -25.73 -29.02 28.27
N SER A 288 -25.28 -27.83 28.63
CA SER A 288 -25.69 -27.03 29.81
C SER A 288 -25.28 -25.59 29.48
N LEU A 289 -26.04 -24.52 29.65
CA LEU A 289 -27.27 -24.21 30.36
C LEU A 289 -27.89 -23.04 29.58
N ASP A 290 -29.18 -23.09 29.30
CA ASP A 290 -29.89 -22.02 28.61
C ASP A 290 -31.28 -21.86 29.25
N ARG A 291 -31.88 -20.69 28.99
CA ARG A 291 -33.29 -20.28 29.22
C ARG A 291 -33.56 -19.37 30.42
N LEU A 292 -34.47 -18.38 30.33
CA LEU A 292 -35.24 -17.79 29.23
C LEU A 292 -35.98 -16.56 29.80
N ILE A 293 -36.28 -15.64 28.89
CA ILE A 293 -37.46 -14.77 28.81
C ILE A 293 -38.71 -15.34 29.49
N VAL A 294 -39.50 -14.52 30.21
CA VAL A 294 -40.99 -14.52 30.16
C VAL A 294 -41.54 -13.14 30.57
N GLU A 295 -42.51 -12.69 29.77
CA GLU A 295 -43.41 -11.54 29.92
C GLU A 295 -44.44 -11.67 31.05
N SER A 296 -45.09 -10.53 31.34
CA SER A 296 -46.31 -10.28 32.11
C SER A 296 -47.33 -11.41 32.34
N ALA A 297 -47.90 -11.47 33.55
CA ALA A 297 -49.35 -11.33 33.79
C ALA A 297 -49.71 -11.26 35.30
N SER A 298 -50.82 -10.57 35.54
CA SER A 298 -51.62 -10.31 36.73
C SER A 298 -51.83 -11.43 37.77
N ALA A 299 -51.98 -11.04 39.05
CA ALA A 299 -52.94 -11.64 39.97
C ALA A 299 -53.43 -10.61 41.02
N SER A 300 -54.73 -10.60 41.25
CA SER A 300 -55.49 -9.72 42.14
C SER A 300 -55.86 -10.41 43.47
N SER A 301 -56.24 -9.55 44.42
CA SER A 301 -57.10 -9.74 45.61
C SER A 301 -56.54 -10.51 46.81
N LEU A 302 -56.47 -9.81 47.95
CA LEU A 302 -57.15 -10.18 49.21
C LEU A 302 -57.34 -8.92 50.07
N THR A 303 -58.43 -8.96 50.84
CA THR A 303 -59.21 -7.90 51.47
C THR A 303 -58.83 -7.64 52.94
N GLU A 304 -59.39 -6.53 53.47
CA GLU A 304 -59.73 -6.25 54.88
C GLU A 304 -58.59 -5.86 55.86
N ALA A 305 -58.63 -4.62 56.39
CA ALA A 305 -59.37 -4.28 57.63
C ALA A 305 -58.95 -2.91 58.20
N SER A 306 -59.96 -2.11 58.57
CA SER A 306 -60.05 -1.15 59.72
C SER A 306 -58.79 -0.41 60.22
N GLY A 307 -58.79 0.90 60.49
CA GLY A 307 -59.87 1.86 60.65
C GLY A 307 -59.42 3.04 61.53
N SER A 308 -60.27 4.08 61.57
CA SER A 308 -60.29 5.20 62.54
C SER A 308 -59.07 6.15 62.51
N SER A 309 -59.17 7.47 62.66
CA SER A 309 -60.24 8.37 63.08
C SER A 309 -59.81 9.78 62.70
N SER A 310 -60.71 10.56 62.12
CA SER A 310 -60.68 12.03 62.19
C SER A 310 -60.99 12.47 63.64
N PRO A 311 -60.64 13.70 64.03
CA PRO A 311 -61.72 14.69 64.03
C PRO A 311 -61.33 16.10 63.56
N LYS A 312 -62.38 16.79 63.13
CA LYS A 312 -62.47 18.18 62.67
C LYS A 312 -62.45 19.19 63.82
N ARG A 313 -61.91 20.39 63.55
CA ARG A 313 -62.35 21.77 63.92
C ARG A 313 -61.11 22.68 63.94
N GLY A 314 -61.10 23.93 63.51
CA GLY A 314 -62.14 24.82 63.02
C GLY A 314 -61.48 26.03 62.32
N SER A 315 -62.29 26.77 61.59
CA SER A 315 -61.96 27.95 60.80
C SER A 315 -61.64 29.19 61.63
N THR A 316 -60.59 29.93 61.28
CA THR A 316 -60.56 31.40 61.33
C THR A 316 -59.57 31.97 60.30
N SER A 317 -60.00 33.05 59.66
CA SER A 317 -59.42 33.83 58.57
C SER A 317 -58.10 34.56 58.90
N THR A 318 -57.14 34.56 57.95
CA THR A 318 -56.20 35.68 57.72
C THR A 318 -55.50 35.54 56.35
N THR A 319 -55.71 36.53 55.47
CA THR A 319 -54.88 37.05 54.35
C THR A 319 -53.85 36.15 53.63
N PRO A 320 -53.82 36.12 52.27
CA PRO A 320 -52.76 35.45 51.52
C PRO A 320 -51.52 36.35 51.42
N SER A 321 -50.50 36.10 52.23
CA SER A 321 -49.17 36.70 52.05
C SER A 321 -48.31 35.85 51.10
N SER A 322 -48.04 36.42 49.92
CA SER A 322 -46.77 36.30 49.15
C SER A 322 -45.91 35.04 49.36
N SER A 323 -46.15 34.00 48.56
CA SER A 323 -45.21 32.87 48.41
C SER A 323 -44.90 32.54 46.94
N ARG A 324 -44.84 33.56 46.08
CA ARG A 324 -44.53 33.40 44.63
C ARG A 324 -43.14 33.90 44.19
N GLN A 325 -42.19 34.15 45.11
CA GLN A 325 -40.87 34.69 44.74
C GLN A 325 -39.66 33.73 44.83
N ASN A 326 -39.81 32.48 45.26
CA ASN A 326 -38.64 31.60 45.50
C ASN A 326 -38.35 30.52 44.42
N ALA A 327 -38.88 30.64 43.20
CA ALA A 327 -38.59 29.68 42.12
C ALA A 327 -37.39 30.05 41.21
N ASN A 328 -36.84 31.26 41.29
CA ASN A 328 -35.85 31.77 40.33
C ASN A 328 -34.36 31.48 40.64
N LYS A 329 -34.05 30.62 41.63
CA LYS A 329 -32.65 30.42 42.09
C LYS A 329 -31.86 29.34 41.32
N TYR A 330 -32.46 28.68 40.32
CA TYR A 330 -31.91 27.47 39.68
C TYR A 330 -31.75 27.54 38.14
N ASN A 331 -31.58 28.72 37.55
CA ASN A 331 -31.42 28.87 36.09
C ASN A 331 -29.95 28.89 35.65
N VAL A 332 -29.23 27.77 35.83
CA VAL A 332 -27.94 27.54 35.16
C VAL A 332 -28.23 27.00 33.76
N SER A 333 -28.43 27.91 32.81
CA SER A 333 -28.48 27.57 31.38
C SER A 333 -27.36 28.27 30.67
N SER A 334 -26.45 27.52 30.05
CA SER A 334 -25.36 28.07 29.24
C SER A 334 -25.23 27.29 27.95
N LEU A 335 -25.06 28.02 26.85
CA LEU A 335 -24.72 27.47 25.54
C LEU A 335 -23.21 27.55 25.37
N LEU A 336 -22.58 26.43 25.07
CA LEU A 336 -21.16 26.30 24.77
C LEU A 336 -21.02 25.72 23.37
N VAL A 337 -20.04 26.21 22.63
CA VAL A 337 -19.78 25.79 21.26
C VAL A 337 -18.29 25.61 21.08
N HIS A 338 -17.91 24.55 20.38
CA HIS A 338 -16.54 24.31 20.00
C HIS A 338 -16.41 24.35 18.47
N TYR A 339 -15.32 24.96 18.01
CA TYR A 339 -15.01 25.20 16.61
C TYR A 339 -13.67 24.53 16.30
N LYS A 340 -13.61 23.72 15.23
CA LYS A 340 -12.39 23.02 14.81
C LYS A 340 -11.65 23.75 13.69
N TYR A 341 -12.38 24.48 12.81
CA TYR A 341 -11.85 25.22 11.67
C TYR A 341 -12.60 26.54 11.48
N SER A 342 -11.86 27.65 11.31
CA SER A 342 -12.30 28.97 10.82
C SER A 342 -13.81 29.29 10.93
N GLY A 343 -14.36 29.28 12.14
CA GLY A 343 -15.74 29.74 12.41
C GLY A 343 -16.87 28.73 12.21
N VAL A 344 -16.58 27.48 11.83
CA VAL A 344 -17.59 26.41 11.68
C VAL A 344 -17.65 25.57 12.97
N PRO A 345 -18.82 25.48 13.65
CA PRO A 345 -18.97 24.73 14.88
C PRO A 345 -18.99 23.23 14.59
N THR A 346 -18.27 22.45 15.38
CA THR A 346 -18.28 20.99 15.23
C THR A 346 -19.07 20.30 16.33
N SER A 347 -19.11 20.92 17.51
CA SER A 347 -19.90 20.42 18.64
C SER A 347 -20.53 21.56 19.43
N LEU A 348 -21.69 21.27 19.98
CA LEU A 348 -22.52 22.17 20.76
C LEU A 348 -22.89 21.50 22.06
N ALA A 349 -22.68 22.18 23.18
CA ALA A 349 -23.13 21.73 24.49
C ALA A 349 -24.10 22.74 25.09
N TRP A 350 -25.32 22.31 25.36
CA TRP A 350 -26.28 23.06 26.14
C TRP A 350 -26.37 22.49 27.54
N VAL A 351 -25.91 23.30 28.49
CA VAL A 351 -25.94 22.94 29.90
C VAL A 351 -27.24 23.43 30.50
N SER A 352 -27.97 22.50 31.13
CA SER A 352 -29.15 22.76 31.95
C SER A 352 -28.81 22.50 33.43
N ALA A 353 -29.74 22.82 34.34
CA ALA A 353 -29.57 22.63 35.77
C ALA A 353 -29.31 21.17 36.20
N ARG A 354 -29.57 20.18 35.33
CA ARG A 354 -29.47 18.73 35.64
C ARG A 354 -28.57 17.93 34.70
N SER A 355 -28.33 18.43 33.49
CA SER A 355 -27.64 17.67 32.45
C SER A 355 -26.95 18.59 31.46
N VAL A 356 -25.92 18.08 30.80
CA VAL A 356 -25.32 18.69 29.61
C VAL A 356 -25.82 17.90 28.40
N TYR A 357 -26.51 18.58 27.50
CA TYR A 357 -26.90 18.06 26.20
C TYR A 357 -25.79 18.40 25.22
N LEU A 358 -25.16 17.39 24.65
CA LEU A 358 -24.13 17.54 23.65
C LEU A 358 -24.67 17.10 22.29
N ALA A 359 -24.51 17.92 21.27
CA ALA A 359 -24.82 17.60 19.90
C ALA A 359 -23.60 17.82 19.02
N ASN A 360 -23.33 16.87 18.12
CA ASN A 360 -22.41 17.11 17.01
C ASN A 360 -23.16 17.87 15.91
N VAL A 361 -22.50 18.87 15.33
CA VAL A 361 -23.06 19.70 14.28
C VAL A 361 -22.44 19.23 12.96
N VAL A 362 -23.27 18.72 12.05
CA VAL A 362 -22.83 18.22 10.74
C VAL A 362 -23.40 19.10 9.66
N PHE A 363 -22.55 19.81 8.93
CA PHE A 363 -22.96 20.64 7.81
C PHE A 363 -22.96 19.84 6.51
N GLY A 364 -23.93 20.10 5.65
CA GLY A 364 -24.24 19.35 4.43
C GLY A 364 -25.32 20.08 3.63
N THR A 365 -26.10 19.36 2.82
CA THR A 365 -27.17 19.93 1.96
C THR A 365 -28.43 20.36 2.71
N HIS A 366 -28.31 20.82 3.96
CA HIS A 366 -29.46 21.11 4.81
C HIS A 366 -30.31 22.26 4.24
N SER A 367 -31.63 22.07 4.19
CA SER A 367 -32.60 23.09 3.75
C SER A 367 -33.14 23.92 4.93
N MET A 368 -33.82 25.05 4.64
CA MET A 368 -34.43 25.88 5.69
C MET A 368 -35.44 25.05 6.50
N GLY A 369 -35.25 24.99 7.82
CA GLY A 369 -36.12 24.24 8.74
C GLY A 369 -35.67 22.80 9.02
N GLU A 370 -34.60 22.31 8.38
CA GLU A 370 -33.92 21.08 8.80
C GLU A 370 -33.01 21.34 10.02
N SER A 371 -32.68 20.28 10.77
CA SER A 371 -31.76 20.36 11.92
C SER A 371 -30.37 19.88 11.51
N VAL A 372 -29.35 20.67 11.87
CA VAL A 372 -27.91 20.40 11.68
C VAL A 372 -27.33 19.61 12.86
N CYS A 373 -28.03 19.61 13.99
CA CYS A 373 -27.68 18.82 15.15
C CYS A 373 -27.95 17.34 14.87
N GLY A 374 -26.90 16.51 14.89
CA GLY A 374 -27.01 15.08 14.67
C GLY A 374 -27.99 14.41 15.64
N SER A 375 -28.65 13.34 15.18
CA SER A 375 -29.61 12.57 16.00
C SER A 375 -29.00 11.90 17.24
N ASP A 376 -27.67 11.77 17.28
CA ASP A 376 -26.88 11.21 18.39
C ASP A 376 -26.54 12.23 19.48
N ALA A 377 -27.54 12.97 19.97
CA ALA A 377 -27.34 13.92 21.07
C ALA A 377 -27.04 13.16 22.38
N ALA A 378 -25.81 13.27 22.88
CA ALA A 378 -25.39 12.67 24.14
C ALA A 378 -25.86 13.52 25.33
N VAL A 379 -26.43 12.88 26.36
CA VAL A 379 -26.84 13.57 27.59
C VAL A 379 -25.91 13.13 28.72
N ILE A 380 -25.02 14.02 29.14
CA ILE A 380 -24.19 13.81 30.32
C ILE A 380 -25.03 14.21 31.53
N ALA A 381 -25.45 13.22 32.32
CA ALA A 381 -26.10 13.47 33.60
C ALA A 381 -25.08 14.09 34.56
N LEU A 382 -25.40 15.28 35.10
CA LEU A 382 -24.52 15.99 36.04
C LEU A 382 -24.65 15.48 37.49
N ASP A 383 -25.54 14.50 37.71
CA ASP A 383 -25.69 13.82 38.99
C ASP A 383 -24.64 12.71 39.12
N HIS A 384 -23.85 12.76 40.20
CA HIS A 384 -22.83 11.77 40.52
C HIS A 384 -23.40 10.34 40.47
N LYS A 385 -22.88 9.48 39.58
CA LYS A 385 -22.92 8.03 39.80
C LYS A 385 -22.29 7.80 41.18
N ARG A 386 -22.95 7.04 42.05
CA ARG A 386 -22.46 6.71 43.41
C ARG A 386 -21.00 6.25 43.33
N GLU A 387 -20.09 6.96 43.99
CA GLU A 387 -18.77 6.39 44.28
C GLU A 387 -18.96 5.07 45.05
N PRO A 388 -18.22 3.99 44.70
CA PRO A 388 -18.18 2.80 45.52
C PRO A 388 -17.58 3.20 46.88
N ALA A 389 -18.38 3.07 47.94
CA ALA A 389 -17.98 3.47 49.28
C ALA A 389 -16.66 2.79 49.67
N GLU A 390 -15.57 3.54 49.74
CA GLU A 390 -14.42 3.14 50.52
C GLU A 390 -14.88 2.97 51.97
N ARG A 391 -14.69 1.76 52.50
CA ARG A 391 -15.03 1.39 53.87
C ARG A 391 -14.19 2.21 54.84
N ARG A 392 -14.65 3.40 55.23
CA ARG A 392 -14.21 4.08 56.45
C ARG A 392 -15.35 4.07 57.45
N ASN A 393 -15.10 3.38 58.55
CA ASN A 393 -15.94 3.32 59.75
C ASN A 393 -16.02 4.72 60.38
N THR A 394 -17.00 5.53 60.00
CA THR A 394 -17.56 6.58 60.85
C THR A 394 -19.07 6.61 60.66
N SER A 395 -19.80 6.69 61.77
CA SER A 395 -21.28 6.63 61.86
C SER A 395 -21.98 7.90 61.34
N ALA A 396 -21.50 8.46 60.23
CA ALA A 396 -22.14 9.56 59.52
C ALA A 396 -22.55 9.05 58.14
N SER A 397 -23.86 8.90 57.92
CA SER A 397 -24.43 8.70 56.58
C SER A 397 -23.83 9.73 55.60
N PRO A 398 -23.29 9.33 54.44
CA PRO A 398 -22.68 10.26 53.51
C PRO A 398 -23.75 11.26 53.06
N ARG A 399 -23.60 12.52 53.46
CA ARG A 399 -24.43 13.60 52.95
C ARG A 399 -24.09 13.75 51.48
N ILE A 400 -25.01 13.39 50.60
CA ILE A 400 -24.95 13.74 49.17
C ILE A 400 -25.05 15.27 49.10
N THR A 401 -23.92 15.96 49.19
CA THR A 401 -23.85 17.39 48.90
C THR A 401 -23.92 17.54 47.39
N ARG A 402 -25.15 17.71 46.87
CA ARG A 402 -25.37 18.15 45.49
C ARG A 402 -24.67 19.50 45.32
N THR A 403 -23.51 19.51 44.69
CA THR A 403 -22.79 20.75 44.35
C THR A 403 -23.44 21.38 43.14
N ILE A 404 -23.70 22.69 43.22
CA ILE A 404 -24.30 23.43 42.12
C ILE A 404 -23.15 23.82 41.19
N PRO A 405 -23.21 23.45 39.90
CA PRO A 405 -22.20 23.88 38.96
C PRO A 405 -22.28 25.40 38.76
N SER A 406 -21.13 26.04 38.87
CA SER A 406 -20.98 27.49 38.73
C SER A 406 -20.77 27.89 37.27
N SER A 407 -19.99 27.10 36.52
CA SER A 407 -19.59 27.43 35.14
C SER A 407 -19.09 26.19 34.41
N PHE A 408 -19.06 26.28 33.08
CA PHE A 408 -18.67 25.19 32.19
C PHE A 408 -17.83 25.70 31.03
N ALA A 409 -16.99 24.83 30.47
CA ALA A 409 -16.27 25.05 29.21
C ALA A 409 -16.28 23.76 28.37
N LEU A 410 -16.23 23.90 27.05
CA LEU A 410 -16.24 22.79 26.09
C LEU A 410 -14.95 22.85 25.26
N THR A 411 -14.25 21.72 25.14
CA THR A 411 -13.12 21.49 24.21
C THR A 411 -13.58 20.54 23.09
N GLU A 412 -12.65 20.03 22.25
CA GLU A 412 -13.01 19.10 21.18
C GLU A 412 -13.59 17.80 21.74
N PHE A 413 -12.99 17.27 22.81
CA PHE A 413 -13.34 15.96 23.38
C PHE A 413 -13.77 16.00 24.84
N HIS A 414 -13.82 17.17 25.49
CA HIS A 414 -14.12 17.26 26.92
C HIS A 414 -15.08 18.39 27.29
N VAL A 415 -15.88 18.14 28.33
CA VAL A 415 -16.68 19.14 29.04
C VAL A 415 -16.05 19.36 30.41
N ILE A 416 -15.65 20.59 30.68
CA ILE A 416 -15.08 21.02 31.95
C ILE A 416 -16.17 21.68 32.76
N ARG A 417 -16.32 21.24 34.00
CA ARG A 417 -17.29 21.73 34.97
C ARG A 417 -16.57 22.32 36.17
N LEU A 418 -16.92 23.54 36.55
CA LEU A 418 -16.52 24.16 37.81
C LEU A 418 -17.70 24.13 38.78
N ASP A 419 -17.52 23.50 39.94
CA ASP A 419 -18.49 23.49 41.02
C ASP A 419 -18.28 24.65 42.02
N SER A 420 -19.29 24.92 42.83
CA SER A 420 -19.28 25.97 43.86
C SER A 420 -18.22 25.80 44.96
N ASP A 421 -17.66 24.60 45.10
CA ASP A 421 -16.64 24.20 46.09
C ASP A 421 -15.21 24.19 45.53
N ASN A 422 -14.96 24.96 44.46
CA ASN A 422 -13.68 24.99 43.72
C ASN A 422 -13.26 23.64 43.10
N ARG A 423 -14.20 22.69 42.97
CA ARG A 423 -13.93 21.44 42.27
C ARG A 423 -14.06 21.63 40.76
N VAL A 424 -13.01 21.25 40.04
CA VAL A 424 -12.99 21.17 38.58
C VAL A 424 -13.06 19.71 38.18
N THR A 425 -14.09 19.35 37.42
CA THR A 425 -14.32 18.00 36.90
C THR A 425 -14.33 18.04 35.38
N VAL A 426 -13.58 17.15 34.75
CA VAL A 426 -13.46 17.03 33.29
C VAL A 426 -14.09 15.72 32.85
N TYR A 427 -15.13 15.82 32.03
CA TYR A 427 -15.85 14.70 31.45
C TYR A 427 -15.40 14.51 30.01
N CYS A 428 -15.17 13.28 29.58
CA CYS A 428 -14.99 13.01 28.16
C CYS A 428 -16.36 13.00 27.46
N VAL A 429 -16.44 13.72 26.35
CA VAL A 429 -17.61 13.80 25.48
C VAL A 429 -17.95 12.44 24.87
N LEU A 430 -16.92 11.64 24.55
CA LEU A 430 -17.10 10.41 23.81
C LEU A 430 -17.69 9.31 24.70
N ASP A 431 -17.06 8.97 25.82
CA ASP A 431 -17.49 7.87 26.69
C ASP A 431 -18.33 8.31 27.91
N GLN A 432 -18.48 9.63 28.13
CA GLN A 432 -19.22 10.22 29.25
C GLN A 432 -18.62 9.92 30.64
N GLU A 433 -17.38 9.46 30.70
CA GLU A 433 -16.70 9.16 31.96
C GLU A 433 -15.84 10.35 32.41
N VAL A 434 -15.56 10.38 33.72
CA VAL A 434 -14.73 11.41 34.33
C VAL A 434 -13.26 11.10 34.07
N VAL A 435 -12.60 11.96 33.30
CA VAL A 435 -11.17 11.82 32.97
C VAL A 435 -10.30 12.39 34.10
N TYR A 436 -10.73 13.50 34.69
CA TYR A 436 -9.96 14.21 35.70
C TYR A 436 -10.89 14.92 36.68
N THR A 437 -10.56 14.87 37.97
CA THR A 437 -11.22 15.66 39.02
C THR A 437 -10.18 16.19 39.97
N THR A 438 -10.18 17.50 40.19
CA THR A 438 -9.32 18.16 41.17
C THR A 438 -10.13 19.19 41.93
N THR A 439 -9.84 19.32 43.22
CA THR A 439 -10.39 20.39 44.06
C THR A 439 -9.28 21.38 44.39
N TYR A 440 -9.41 22.62 43.92
CA TYR A 440 -8.41 23.66 44.18
C TYR A 440 -8.61 24.24 45.58
N ALA A 441 -7.55 24.24 46.38
CA ALA A 441 -7.60 24.73 47.75
C ALA A 441 -7.96 26.23 47.76
N GLN A 442 -9.01 26.58 48.51
CA GLN A 442 -9.47 27.97 48.61
C GLN A 442 -8.42 28.89 49.24
N SER A 443 -7.48 28.36 50.02
CA SER A 443 -6.37 29.12 50.61
C SER A 443 -5.37 29.64 49.58
N GLU A 444 -5.17 28.93 48.47
CA GLU A 444 -4.16 29.26 47.45
C GLU A 444 -4.79 29.96 46.24
N TYR A 445 -5.95 29.46 45.80
CA TYR A 445 -6.62 29.90 44.57
C TYR A 445 -7.82 30.81 44.83
N GLY A 446 -8.14 31.08 46.10
CA GLY A 446 -9.33 31.85 46.47
C GLY A 446 -10.63 31.16 46.07
N ARG A 447 -11.73 31.90 46.03
CA ARG A 447 -13.02 31.35 45.56
C ARG A 447 -13.12 31.44 44.04
N LEU A 448 -13.20 30.31 43.35
CA LEU A 448 -13.40 30.26 41.90
C LEU A 448 -14.87 30.54 41.56
N THR A 449 -15.10 31.41 40.58
CA THR A 449 -16.44 31.91 40.24
C THR A 449 -16.88 31.61 38.81
N GLY A 450 -15.94 31.46 37.87
CA GLY A 450 -16.29 31.20 36.48
C GLY A 450 -15.15 30.63 35.65
N LEU A 451 -15.54 30.05 34.52
CA LEU A 451 -14.68 29.59 33.43
C LEU A 451 -14.92 30.47 32.20
N THR A 452 -13.88 30.72 31.42
CA THR A 452 -13.98 31.34 30.09
C THR A 452 -12.95 30.69 29.16
N ARG A 453 -13.28 30.55 27.87
CA ARG A 453 -12.38 30.00 26.85
C ARG A 453 -12.08 31.08 25.82
N ASP A 454 -10.81 31.21 25.45
CA ASP A 454 -10.40 31.90 24.24
C ASP A 454 -10.53 30.92 23.08
N VAL A 455 -11.55 31.11 22.24
CA VAL A 455 -11.85 30.18 21.14
C VAL A 455 -10.79 30.26 20.03
N GLU A 456 -10.17 31.43 19.83
CA GLU A 456 -9.16 31.65 18.78
C GLU A 456 -7.79 31.05 19.15
N LYS A 457 -7.45 31.03 20.45
CA LYS A 457 -6.18 30.44 20.94
C LYS A 457 -6.32 29.10 21.63
N ASP A 458 -7.54 28.62 21.77
CA ASP A 458 -7.88 27.40 22.49
C ASP A 458 -7.33 27.33 23.92
N THR A 459 -7.37 28.45 24.65
CA THR A 459 -6.96 28.50 26.07
C THR A 459 -8.17 28.61 26.98
N ILE A 460 -8.10 28.00 28.16
CA ILE A 460 -9.19 28.00 29.14
C ILE A 460 -8.72 28.64 30.43
N TRP A 461 -9.53 29.55 30.96
CA TRP A 461 -9.20 30.37 32.11
C TRP A 461 -10.26 30.19 33.19
N VAL A 462 -9.80 30.00 34.43
CA VAL A 462 -10.62 30.02 35.63
C VAL A 462 -10.36 31.32 36.39
N PHE A 463 -11.42 31.97 36.86
CA PHE A 463 -11.27 33.23 37.57
C PHE A 463 -12.12 33.28 38.85
N GLY A 464 -11.60 33.98 39.84
CA GLY A 464 -12.23 34.28 41.12
C GLY A 464 -12.00 35.74 41.51
N PRO A 465 -12.53 36.17 42.67
CA PRO A 465 -12.24 37.49 43.23
C PRO A 465 -10.76 37.67 43.58
N ASP A 466 -10.07 36.58 43.91
CA ASP A 466 -8.72 36.61 44.48
C ASP A 466 -7.62 36.36 43.42
N GLY A 467 -7.98 35.87 42.23
CA GLY A 467 -7.00 35.48 41.22
C GLY A 467 -7.60 34.95 39.92
N ILE A 468 -6.72 34.80 38.93
CA ILE A 468 -7.02 34.26 37.60
C ILE A 468 -5.97 33.20 37.29
N HIS A 469 -6.40 32.08 36.75
CA HIS A 469 -5.54 30.94 36.46
C HIS A 469 -5.87 30.37 35.09
N GLU A 470 -4.85 30.01 34.31
CA GLU A 470 -5.00 29.27 33.07
C GLU A 470 -5.00 27.76 33.35
N LEU A 471 -5.89 27.02 32.70
CA LEU A 471 -5.92 25.55 32.71
C LEU A 471 -5.11 25.03 31.52
N LEU A 472 -3.99 24.37 31.80
CA LEU A 472 -3.10 23.79 30.79
C LEU A 472 -3.47 22.33 30.50
N PHE A 473 -3.61 21.98 29.22
CA PHE A 473 -3.94 20.63 28.75
C PHE A 473 -2.72 19.99 28.05
N ASN A 474 -2.25 18.86 28.59
CA ASN A 474 -1.00 18.22 28.15
C ASN A 474 -1.24 17.06 27.15
N ASP A 475 -1.86 17.34 26.00
CA ASP A 475 -2.35 16.37 24.97
C ASP A 475 -3.76 15.81 25.27
N GLU A 476 -4.78 16.49 24.74
CA GLU A 476 -6.19 16.10 24.82
C GLU A 476 -6.47 14.76 24.12
N THR A 477 -5.71 14.43 23.07
CA THR A 477 -5.98 13.30 22.18
C THR A 477 -5.40 11.96 22.66
N ARG A 478 -4.56 11.99 23.70
CA ARG A 478 -3.76 10.86 24.21
C ARG A 478 -4.50 9.52 24.33
N SER A 479 -5.75 9.56 24.81
CA SER A 479 -6.56 8.36 25.10
C SER A 479 -7.73 8.16 24.13
N VAL A 480 -7.91 9.06 23.17
CA VAL A 480 -9.07 9.08 22.27
C VAL A 480 -9.10 7.84 21.38
N TRP A 481 -7.94 7.38 20.90
CA TRP A 481 -7.83 6.16 20.07
C TRP A 481 -8.36 4.90 20.77
N LYS A 482 -8.26 4.81 22.11
CA LYS A 482 -8.77 3.64 22.88
C LYS A 482 -10.29 3.57 22.83
N ILE A 483 -10.93 4.73 22.90
CA ILE A 483 -12.39 4.84 22.87
C ILE A 483 -12.89 4.44 21.47
N TYR A 484 -12.26 4.96 20.42
CA TYR A 484 -12.60 4.58 19.04
C TYR A 484 -12.32 3.11 18.74
N LEU A 485 -11.23 2.56 19.28
CA LEU A 485 -10.92 1.13 19.18
C LEU A 485 -12.00 0.27 19.84
N ALA A 486 -12.45 0.63 21.04
CA ALA A 486 -13.54 -0.07 21.73
C ALA A 486 -14.88 0.00 20.97
N ARG A 487 -15.07 1.02 20.12
CA ARG A 487 -16.23 1.17 19.22
C ARG A 487 -16.07 0.45 17.87
N ASN A 488 -14.98 -0.31 17.67
CA ASN A 488 -14.62 -0.92 16.38
C ASN A 488 -14.44 0.09 15.23
N GLN A 489 -14.19 1.37 15.54
CA GLN A 489 -13.91 2.42 14.56
C GLN A 489 -12.39 2.51 14.35
N PHE A 490 -11.84 1.52 13.64
CA PHE A 490 -10.38 1.40 13.48
C PHE A 490 -9.76 2.54 12.67
N ALA A 491 -10.46 3.06 11.66
CA ALA A 491 -9.94 4.14 10.80
C ALA A 491 -9.68 5.42 11.61
N THR A 492 -10.65 5.88 12.40
CA THR A 492 -10.49 7.06 13.27
C THR A 492 -9.48 6.80 14.39
N ALA A 493 -9.46 5.59 14.97
CA ALA A 493 -8.44 5.23 15.96
C ALA A 493 -7.00 5.32 15.38
N LEU A 494 -6.81 4.95 14.11
CA LEU A 494 -5.52 5.08 13.42
C LEU A 494 -5.13 6.54 13.16
N GLU A 495 -6.10 7.44 12.95
CA GLU A 495 -5.83 8.88 12.80
C GLU A 495 -5.26 9.49 14.09
N TYR A 496 -5.83 9.15 15.24
CA TYR A 496 -5.38 9.66 16.55
C TYR A 496 -4.19 8.89 17.15
N SER A 497 -3.60 7.94 16.42
CA SER A 497 -2.44 7.15 16.89
C SER A 497 -1.20 7.25 15.99
N ARG A 498 -1.25 8.08 14.94
CA ARG A 498 -0.15 8.23 13.95
C ARG A 498 1.21 8.53 14.56
N ASP A 499 1.24 9.25 15.68
CA ASP A 499 2.50 9.66 16.32
C ASP A 499 3.21 8.51 17.06
N LYS A 500 2.53 7.37 17.30
CA LYS A 500 3.04 6.26 18.13
C LYS A 500 2.90 4.92 17.38
N PRO A 501 3.98 4.40 16.76
CA PRO A 501 3.91 3.19 15.93
C PRO A 501 3.51 1.93 16.73
N GLU A 502 3.85 1.86 18.01
CA GLU A 502 3.45 0.75 18.89
C GLU A 502 1.92 0.65 19.02
N ILE A 503 1.24 1.80 19.02
CA ILE A 503 -0.23 1.86 19.14
C ILE A 503 -0.88 1.52 17.80
N THR A 504 -0.32 2.00 16.68
CA THR A 504 -0.83 1.64 15.34
C THR A 504 -0.72 0.14 15.10
N ASP A 505 0.38 -0.49 15.52
CA ASP A 505 0.58 -1.93 15.43
C ASP A 505 -0.45 -2.68 16.27
N TYR A 506 -0.72 -2.21 17.50
CA TYR A 506 -1.76 -2.77 18.36
C TYR A 506 -3.15 -2.64 17.72
N ILE A 507 -3.51 -1.48 17.17
CA ILE A 507 -4.81 -1.26 16.50
C ILE A 507 -4.98 -2.19 15.29
N HIS A 508 -3.94 -2.37 14.47
CA HIS A 508 -3.98 -3.31 13.36
C HIS A 508 -4.14 -4.77 13.82
N SER A 509 -3.53 -5.16 14.94
CA SER A 509 -3.72 -6.50 15.52
C SER A 509 -5.17 -6.71 15.99
N GLN A 510 -5.76 -5.71 16.64
CA GLN A 510 -7.16 -5.78 17.09
C GLN A 510 -8.14 -5.73 15.92
N GLN A 511 -7.83 -4.97 14.86
CA GLN A 511 -8.59 -4.99 13.62
C GLN A 511 -8.56 -6.39 12.97
N GLY A 512 -7.40 -7.06 13.00
CA GLY A 512 -7.26 -8.44 12.56
C GLY A 512 -8.13 -9.40 13.38
N ASN A 513 -8.08 -9.31 14.71
CA ASN A 513 -8.93 -10.12 15.61
C ASN A 513 -10.42 -9.94 15.29
N TYR A 514 -10.87 -8.70 15.15
CA TYR A 514 -12.25 -8.38 14.82
C TYR A 514 -12.71 -8.99 13.48
N TYR A 515 -11.90 -8.91 12.42
CA TYR A 515 -12.24 -9.53 11.15
C TYR A 515 -12.18 -11.06 11.19
N PHE A 516 -11.29 -11.62 12.02
CA PHE A 516 -11.18 -13.05 12.23
C PHE A 516 -12.44 -13.61 12.91
N ASP A 517 -12.93 -12.93 13.95
CA ASP A 517 -14.18 -13.28 14.65
C ASP A 517 -15.41 -13.17 13.74
N GLN A 518 -15.35 -12.32 12.71
CA GLN A 518 -16.40 -12.19 11.67
C GLN A 518 -16.28 -13.21 10.52
N CYS A 519 -15.36 -14.18 10.61
CA CYS A 519 -15.06 -15.12 9.53
C CYS A 519 -14.57 -14.46 8.22
N LYS A 520 -14.07 -13.22 8.28
CA LYS A 520 -13.49 -12.51 7.13
C LYS A 520 -11.97 -12.70 7.11
N TYR A 521 -11.54 -13.93 6.88
CA TYR A 521 -10.15 -14.35 7.08
C TYR A 521 -9.14 -13.60 6.20
N ILE A 522 -9.48 -13.31 4.94
CA ILE A 522 -8.59 -12.54 4.05
C ILE A 522 -8.36 -11.14 4.64
N LEU A 523 -9.42 -10.40 4.99
CA LEU A 523 -9.26 -9.06 5.59
C LEU A 523 -8.52 -9.11 6.93
N ALA A 524 -8.73 -10.17 7.72
CA ALA A 524 -7.97 -10.39 8.95
C ALA A 524 -6.46 -10.56 8.67
N ALA A 525 -6.09 -11.43 7.74
CA ALA A 525 -4.71 -11.63 7.29
C ALA A 525 -4.07 -10.33 6.80
N GLN A 526 -4.81 -9.54 6.03
CA GLN A 526 -4.37 -8.24 5.54
C GLN A 526 -4.08 -7.22 6.66
N SER A 527 -4.89 -7.21 7.71
CA SER A 527 -4.68 -6.36 8.90
C SER A 527 -3.52 -6.88 9.75
N TYR A 528 -3.44 -8.19 9.98
CA TYR A 528 -2.34 -8.80 10.71
C TYR A 528 -0.99 -8.57 10.05
N ALA A 529 -0.91 -8.61 8.72
CA ALA A 529 0.36 -8.43 7.99
C ALA A 529 0.98 -7.03 8.18
N LYS A 530 0.15 -6.04 8.50
CA LYS A 530 0.58 -4.65 8.82
C LYS A 530 1.07 -4.51 10.25
N SER A 531 0.71 -5.43 11.14
CA SER A 531 1.10 -5.40 12.55
C SER A 531 2.31 -6.29 12.80
N SER A 532 3.18 -5.88 13.71
CA SER A 532 4.21 -6.76 14.29
C SER A 532 3.94 -7.08 15.77
N HIS A 533 2.75 -6.75 16.28
CA HIS A 533 2.40 -6.94 17.69
C HIS A 533 2.23 -8.42 18.07
N VAL A 534 1.64 -9.23 17.17
CA VAL A 534 1.44 -10.67 17.36
C VAL A 534 2.48 -11.43 16.55
N ALA A 535 3.03 -12.50 17.13
CA ALA A 535 4.04 -13.33 16.48
C ALA A 535 3.48 -14.00 15.22
N LEU A 536 4.35 -14.20 14.22
CA LEU A 536 3.98 -14.78 12.93
C LEU A 536 3.44 -16.20 13.09
N GLU A 537 4.05 -16.96 14.00
CA GLU A 537 3.70 -18.35 14.31
C GLU A 537 2.30 -18.45 14.91
N GLU A 538 1.91 -17.51 15.77
CA GLU A 538 0.59 -17.50 16.38
C GLU A 538 -0.50 -17.25 15.34
N ILE A 539 -0.30 -16.28 14.44
CA ILE A 539 -1.27 -15.98 13.36
C ILE A 539 -1.32 -17.13 12.36
N ALA A 540 -0.18 -17.70 12.02
CA ALA A 540 -0.08 -18.86 11.15
C ALA A 540 -0.85 -20.07 11.71
N LEU A 541 -0.63 -20.42 12.98
CA LEU A 541 -1.34 -21.50 13.65
C LEU A 541 -2.85 -21.25 13.67
N LYS A 542 -3.28 -20.02 14.01
CA LYS A 542 -4.70 -19.64 13.99
C LYS A 542 -5.36 -19.85 12.61
N LEU A 543 -4.66 -19.56 11.52
CA LEU A 543 -5.20 -19.73 10.16
C LEU A 543 -5.16 -21.19 9.70
N MET A 544 -4.12 -21.94 10.09
CA MET A 544 -4.01 -23.37 9.80
C MET A 544 -5.07 -24.20 10.54
N ASP A 545 -5.39 -23.87 11.79
CA ASP A 545 -6.40 -24.57 12.60
C ASP A 545 -7.82 -24.47 12.00
N ILE A 546 -8.09 -23.46 11.16
CA ILE A 546 -9.37 -23.24 10.46
C ILE A 546 -9.30 -23.71 9.00
N ASP A 547 -8.19 -24.33 8.58
CA ASP A 547 -7.95 -24.76 7.19
C ASP A 547 -8.07 -23.61 6.16
N GLN A 548 -7.75 -22.37 6.55
CA GLN A 548 -7.84 -21.18 5.69
C GLN A 548 -6.50 -20.87 5.01
N TYR A 549 -6.13 -21.70 4.04
CA TYR A 549 -4.83 -21.60 3.35
C TYR A 549 -4.70 -20.33 2.49
N GLU A 550 -5.78 -19.86 1.86
CA GLU A 550 -5.78 -18.63 1.05
C GLU A 550 -5.47 -17.39 1.89
N ALA A 551 -6.08 -17.30 3.08
CA ALA A 551 -5.81 -16.22 4.02
C ALA A 551 -4.38 -16.31 4.57
N LEU A 552 -3.85 -17.51 4.80
CA LEU A 552 -2.46 -17.72 5.20
C LEU A 552 -1.47 -17.27 4.12
N GLN A 553 -1.74 -17.59 2.85
CA GLN A 553 -0.94 -17.11 1.72
C GLN A 553 -0.95 -15.59 1.63
N GLU A 554 -2.10 -14.95 1.76
CA GLU A 554 -2.22 -13.49 1.75
C GLU A 554 -1.49 -12.83 2.93
N TYR A 555 -1.49 -13.48 4.10
CA TYR A 555 -0.73 -13.01 5.25
C TYR A 555 0.78 -13.07 5.00
N ILE A 556 1.28 -14.23 4.56
CA ILE A 556 2.72 -14.46 4.30
C ILE A 556 3.22 -13.60 3.14
N SER A 557 2.44 -13.45 2.06
CA SER A 557 2.83 -12.64 0.90
C SER A 557 3.04 -11.18 1.28
N ARG A 558 2.10 -10.59 2.03
CA ARG A 558 2.24 -9.21 2.52
C ARG A 558 3.33 -9.06 3.56
N ARG A 559 3.53 -10.07 4.41
CA ARG A 559 4.64 -10.06 5.36
C ARG A 559 5.98 -10.09 4.64
N LEU A 560 6.09 -10.85 3.54
CA LEU A 560 7.26 -10.89 2.67
C LEU A 560 7.53 -9.52 2.03
N ASP A 561 6.49 -8.84 1.56
CA ASP A 561 6.60 -7.50 0.97
C ASP A 561 7.01 -6.43 2.01
N ASN A 562 6.64 -6.61 3.28
CA ASN A 562 6.95 -5.69 4.38
C ASN A 562 8.30 -5.98 5.09
N LEU A 563 9.03 -7.03 4.70
CA LEU A 563 10.32 -7.37 5.32
C LEU A 563 11.41 -6.37 4.96
N LYS A 564 12.30 -6.10 5.92
CA LYS A 564 13.50 -5.29 5.68
C LYS A 564 14.51 -6.10 4.85
N PRO A 565 15.29 -5.46 3.96
CA PRO A 565 16.24 -6.15 3.08
C PRO A 565 17.37 -6.90 3.83
N ASP A 566 17.60 -6.57 5.10
CA ASP A 566 18.59 -7.22 5.95
C ASP A 566 18.17 -8.64 6.40
N GLN A 567 16.87 -8.95 6.40
CA GLN A 567 16.33 -10.20 6.94
C GLN A 567 16.27 -11.33 5.89
N LYS A 568 17.37 -11.55 5.17
CA LYS A 568 17.45 -12.50 4.05
C LYS A 568 17.03 -13.93 4.42
N ALA A 569 17.44 -14.43 5.59
CA ALA A 569 17.09 -15.78 6.04
C ALA A 569 15.58 -15.95 6.27
N GLN A 570 14.92 -14.96 6.88
CA GLN A 570 13.46 -14.98 7.07
C GLN A 570 12.74 -14.86 5.73
N ALA A 571 13.23 -14.02 4.82
CA ALA A 571 12.66 -13.88 3.49
C ALA A 571 12.76 -15.19 2.68
N THR A 572 13.90 -15.87 2.71
CA THR A 572 14.07 -17.19 2.06
C THR A 572 13.15 -18.25 2.68
N MET A 573 13.04 -18.29 4.01
CA MET A 573 12.15 -19.23 4.71
C MET A 573 10.68 -19.02 4.33
N LEU A 574 10.19 -17.77 4.39
CA LEU A 574 8.82 -17.44 4.03
C LEU A 574 8.53 -17.65 2.54
N THR A 575 9.51 -17.38 1.66
CA THR A 575 9.38 -17.66 0.23
C THR A 575 9.25 -19.15 -0.04
N MET A 576 10.09 -19.97 0.60
CA MET A 576 10.05 -21.43 0.45
C MET A 576 8.75 -22.01 1.02
N TRP A 577 8.30 -21.52 2.18
CA TRP A 577 7.02 -21.93 2.75
C TRP A 577 5.83 -21.51 1.89
N LEU A 578 5.87 -20.34 1.26
CA LEU A 578 4.82 -19.90 0.35
C LEU A 578 4.75 -20.79 -0.91
N ILE A 579 5.89 -21.24 -1.43
CA ILE A 579 5.94 -22.24 -2.52
C ILE A 579 5.30 -23.55 -2.05
N GLU A 580 5.67 -24.06 -0.88
CA GLU A 580 5.06 -25.26 -0.30
C GLU A 580 3.54 -25.15 -0.16
N LEU A 581 3.05 -23.98 0.26
CA LEU A 581 1.61 -23.71 0.38
C LEU A 581 0.91 -23.72 -1.00
N TYR A 582 1.51 -23.12 -2.02
CA TYR A 582 0.98 -23.20 -3.39
C TYR A 582 0.93 -24.64 -3.89
N LEU A 583 2.02 -25.40 -3.71
CA LEU A 583 2.10 -26.81 -4.13
C LEU A 583 1.09 -27.68 -3.37
N SER A 584 0.97 -27.50 -2.05
CA SER A 584 -0.01 -28.23 -1.23
C SER A 584 -1.46 -27.93 -1.62
N GLN A 585 -1.80 -26.70 -1.99
CA GLN A 585 -3.13 -26.36 -2.49
C GLN A 585 -3.39 -26.94 -3.87
N LEU A 586 -2.39 -26.87 -4.75
CA LEU A 586 -2.42 -27.47 -6.08
C LEU A 586 -2.65 -28.99 -6.03
N ASP A 587 -2.00 -29.69 -5.11
CA ASP A 587 -2.24 -31.13 -4.89
C ASP A 587 -3.69 -31.39 -4.43
N ARG A 588 -4.21 -30.56 -3.53
CA ARG A 588 -5.61 -30.66 -3.08
C ARG A 588 -6.62 -30.38 -4.20
N CYS A 589 -6.33 -29.47 -5.13
CA CYS A 589 -7.16 -29.24 -6.31
C CYS A 589 -7.20 -30.48 -7.19
N VAL A 590 -6.04 -31.11 -7.43
CA VAL A 590 -5.94 -32.37 -8.18
C VAL A 590 -6.72 -33.49 -7.49
N ASP A 591 -6.60 -33.64 -6.18
CA ASP A 591 -7.34 -34.64 -5.39
C ASP A 591 -8.86 -34.44 -5.46
N ARG A 592 -9.32 -33.19 -5.55
CA ARG A 592 -10.75 -32.82 -5.66
C ARG A 592 -11.28 -32.88 -7.09
N GLY A 593 -10.40 -32.87 -8.10
CA GLY A 593 -10.76 -32.74 -9.50
C GLY A 593 -11.19 -31.32 -9.90
N ASP A 594 -10.77 -30.31 -9.14
CA ASP A 594 -11.00 -28.89 -9.45
C ASP A 594 -10.02 -28.41 -10.54
N ASP A 595 -10.40 -27.38 -11.30
CA ASP A 595 -9.53 -26.74 -12.28
C ASP A 595 -8.38 -25.98 -11.58
N ASP A 596 -7.15 -26.46 -11.74
CA ASP A 596 -5.95 -25.93 -11.09
C ASP A 596 -5.22 -24.85 -11.91
N THR A 597 -5.69 -24.54 -13.12
CA THR A 597 -5.03 -23.63 -14.06
C THR A 597 -4.81 -22.22 -13.49
N GLN A 598 -5.81 -21.67 -12.80
CA GLN A 598 -5.73 -20.35 -12.16
C GLN A 598 -4.63 -20.35 -11.09
N LEU A 599 -4.59 -21.36 -10.22
CA LEU A 599 -3.62 -21.45 -9.13
C LEU A 599 -2.20 -21.71 -9.65
N GLN A 600 -2.07 -22.53 -10.71
CA GLN A 600 -0.80 -22.76 -11.39
C GLN A 600 -0.27 -21.46 -12.02
N SER A 601 -1.13 -20.66 -12.62
CA SER A 601 -0.75 -19.36 -13.17
C SER A 601 -0.25 -18.39 -12.08
N GLN A 602 -0.88 -18.40 -10.90
CA GLN A 602 -0.47 -17.60 -9.74
C GLN A 602 0.90 -18.05 -9.21
N LEU A 603 1.13 -19.36 -9.11
CA LEU A 603 2.44 -19.91 -8.73
C LEU A 603 3.52 -19.45 -9.72
N ARG A 604 3.28 -19.58 -11.03
CA ARG A 604 4.25 -19.15 -12.06
C ARG A 604 4.54 -17.66 -11.97
N GLN A 605 3.50 -16.82 -11.82
CA GLN A 605 3.65 -15.39 -11.63
C GLN A 605 4.47 -15.07 -10.37
N PHE A 606 4.25 -15.80 -9.28
CA PHE A 606 5.01 -15.65 -8.05
C PHE A 606 6.49 -16.01 -8.22
N LEU A 607 6.80 -17.12 -8.90
CA LEU A 607 8.18 -17.57 -9.18
C LEU A 607 8.97 -16.59 -10.06
N THR A 608 8.29 -15.85 -10.94
CA THR A 608 8.92 -14.83 -11.81
C THR A 608 9.23 -13.52 -11.07
N LYS A 609 8.69 -13.28 -9.87
CA LYS A 609 8.95 -12.01 -9.13
C LYS A 609 10.45 -11.84 -8.83
N PRO A 610 11.02 -10.63 -9.02
CA PRO A 610 12.46 -10.40 -8.82
C PRO A 610 12.90 -10.61 -7.37
N VAL A 611 12.05 -10.26 -6.40
CA VAL A 611 12.29 -10.48 -4.97
C VAL A 611 12.45 -11.97 -4.65
N VAL A 612 11.62 -12.82 -5.27
CA VAL A 612 11.67 -14.27 -5.12
C VAL A 612 12.97 -14.82 -5.72
N LYS A 613 13.35 -14.37 -6.92
CA LYS A 613 14.63 -14.74 -7.54
C LYS A 613 15.84 -14.38 -6.68
N GLN A 614 15.85 -13.20 -6.07
CA GLN A 614 16.93 -12.80 -5.17
C GLN A 614 16.99 -13.71 -3.93
N ASN A 615 15.84 -13.97 -3.29
CA ASN A 615 15.74 -14.76 -2.06
C ASN A 615 16.12 -16.24 -2.26
N LEU A 616 15.92 -16.78 -3.46
CA LEU A 616 16.13 -18.20 -3.78
C LEU A 616 17.45 -18.50 -4.49
N SER A 617 18.24 -17.48 -4.86
CA SER A 617 19.49 -17.64 -5.60
C SER A 617 20.48 -18.64 -4.97
N ALA A 618 20.58 -18.67 -3.64
CA ALA A 618 21.44 -19.62 -2.92
C ALA A 618 20.86 -21.04 -2.83
N ASN A 619 19.54 -21.19 -2.86
CA ASN A 619 18.82 -22.44 -2.57
C ASN A 619 18.04 -22.97 -3.79
N HIS A 620 18.38 -22.55 -5.00
CA HIS A 620 17.63 -22.88 -6.21
C HIS A 620 17.49 -24.40 -6.44
N THR A 621 18.50 -25.18 -6.04
CA THR A 621 18.46 -26.65 -6.14
C THR A 621 17.40 -27.27 -5.23
N ALA A 622 17.27 -26.78 -4.00
CA ALA A 622 16.30 -27.31 -3.05
C ALA A 622 14.86 -27.03 -3.50
N VAL A 623 14.60 -25.81 -4.01
CA VAL A 623 13.28 -25.42 -4.53
C VAL A 623 12.91 -26.23 -5.76
N TYR A 624 13.85 -26.46 -6.67
CA TYR A 624 13.63 -27.32 -7.83
C TYR A 624 13.22 -28.73 -7.40
N ASN A 625 13.98 -29.34 -6.47
CA ASN A 625 13.67 -30.67 -5.96
C ASN A 625 12.31 -30.73 -5.25
N LEU A 626 11.94 -29.65 -4.54
CA LEU A 626 10.64 -29.53 -3.89
C LEU A 626 9.50 -29.55 -4.91
N ILE A 627 9.56 -28.70 -5.94
CA ILE A 627 8.53 -28.66 -6.99
C ILE A 627 8.42 -30.02 -7.69
N CYS A 628 9.56 -30.67 -7.96
CA CYS A 628 9.57 -32.00 -8.57
C CYS A 628 9.03 -33.10 -7.63
N SER A 629 9.21 -33.01 -6.31
CA SER A 629 8.66 -34.01 -5.38
C SER A 629 7.14 -33.99 -5.32
N HIS A 630 6.50 -32.87 -5.65
CA HIS A 630 5.05 -32.77 -5.85
C HIS A 630 4.60 -33.25 -7.26
N GLY A 631 5.50 -33.83 -8.06
CA GLY A 631 5.18 -34.34 -9.39
C GLY A 631 5.04 -33.27 -10.49
N ARG A 632 5.27 -31.99 -10.18
CA ARG A 632 5.08 -30.87 -11.12
C ARG A 632 6.37 -30.54 -11.89
N ILE A 633 6.82 -31.50 -12.70
CA ILE A 633 8.11 -31.41 -13.40
C ILE A 633 8.16 -30.20 -14.34
N GLU A 634 7.07 -29.89 -15.06
CA GLU A 634 7.01 -28.75 -15.99
C GLU A 634 7.15 -27.39 -15.28
N ASP A 635 6.53 -27.23 -14.12
CA ASP A 635 6.69 -26.02 -13.29
C ASP A 635 8.13 -25.90 -12.74
N GLY A 636 8.77 -27.04 -12.45
CA GLY A 636 10.18 -27.11 -12.07
C GLY A 636 11.13 -26.69 -13.20
N VAL A 637 10.85 -27.09 -14.44
CA VAL A 637 11.61 -26.66 -15.63
C VAL A 637 11.41 -25.17 -15.89
N PHE A 638 10.17 -24.67 -15.78
CA PHE A 638 9.87 -23.25 -15.84
C PHE A 638 10.68 -22.46 -14.79
N TYR A 639 10.74 -22.95 -13.55
CA TYR A 639 11.55 -22.37 -12.48
C TYR A 639 13.05 -22.37 -12.80
N ALA A 640 13.59 -23.51 -13.25
CA ALA A 640 15.01 -23.66 -13.58
C ALA A 640 15.43 -22.69 -14.69
N ASN A 641 14.60 -22.51 -15.72
CA ASN A 641 14.82 -21.54 -16.79
C ASN A 641 14.90 -20.09 -16.25
N HIS A 642 14.02 -19.71 -15.33
CA HIS A 642 14.02 -18.37 -14.73
C HIS A 642 15.21 -18.11 -13.79
N MET A 643 15.69 -19.14 -13.09
CA MET A 643 16.87 -19.06 -12.22
C MET A 643 18.18 -19.08 -13.02
N GLY A 644 18.16 -19.53 -14.27
CA GLY A 644 19.34 -19.66 -15.12
C GLY A 644 20.08 -21.00 -14.95
N ASP A 645 19.40 -22.01 -14.41
CA ASP A 645 19.92 -23.37 -14.25
C ASP A 645 19.64 -24.20 -15.51
N TYR A 646 20.28 -23.80 -16.61
CA TYR A 646 20.04 -24.39 -17.93
C TYR A 646 20.54 -25.82 -18.07
N GLU A 647 21.44 -26.27 -17.19
CA GLU A 647 21.90 -27.67 -17.17
C GLU A 647 20.73 -28.62 -16.90
N ARG A 648 19.88 -28.28 -15.91
CA ARG A 648 18.68 -29.08 -15.60
C ARG A 648 17.62 -28.97 -16.69
N VAL A 649 17.43 -27.79 -17.28
CA VAL A 649 16.47 -27.57 -18.36
C VAL A 649 16.83 -28.44 -19.58
N VAL A 650 18.09 -28.38 -20.01
CA VAL A 650 18.59 -29.18 -21.15
C VAL A 650 18.53 -30.68 -20.84
N SER A 651 18.93 -31.08 -19.63
CA SER A 651 18.83 -32.49 -19.20
C SER A 651 17.39 -33.02 -19.25
N HIS A 652 16.42 -32.19 -18.85
CA HIS A 652 15.00 -32.54 -18.91
C HIS A 652 14.51 -32.70 -20.35
N HIS A 653 14.80 -31.75 -21.24
CA HIS A 653 14.42 -31.85 -22.65
C HIS A 653 15.05 -33.08 -23.33
N ILE A 654 16.32 -33.39 -23.02
CA ILE A 654 16.99 -34.62 -23.48
C ILE A 654 16.27 -35.87 -22.98
N ALA A 655 15.84 -35.90 -21.71
CA ALA A 655 15.09 -37.03 -21.14
C ALA A 655 13.70 -37.20 -21.78
N CYS A 656 13.06 -36.10 -22.17
CA CYS A 656 11.78 -36.10 -22.90
C CYS A 656 11.94 -36.37 -24.41
N HIS A 657 13.17 -36.65 -24.89
CA HIS A 657 13.52 -36.83 -26.31
C HIS A 657 13.23 -35.60 -27.20
N ASP A 658 13.07 -34.43 -26.62
CA ASP A 658 12.90 -33.16 -27.32
C ASP A 658 14.27 -32.47 -27.50
N TYR A 659 15.01 -32.95 -28.49
CA TYR A 659 16.37 -32.44 -28.77
C TYR A 659 16.37 -31.06 -29.43
N GLU A 660 15.28 -30.68 -30.08
CA GLU A 660 15.14 -29.37 -30.73
C GLU A 660 15.04 -28.27 -29.68
N ALA A 661 14.12 -28.39 -28.72
CA ALA A 661 14.00 -27.44 -27.61
C ALA A 661 15.29 -27.41 -26.75
N ALA A 662 15.94 -28.56 -26.54
CA ALA A 662 17.23 -28.62 -25.84
C ALA A 662 18.31 -27.77 -26.55
N LEU A 663 18.39 -27.83 -27.88
CA LEU A 663 19.34 -27.07 -28.68
C LEU A 663 18.96 -25.58 -28.78
N GLU A 664 17.68 -25.23 -28.79
CA GLU A 664 17.21 -23.84 -28.72
C GLU A 664 17.63 -23.20 -27.40
N VAL A 665 17.41 -23.89 -26.28
CA VAL A 665 17.85 -23.41 -24.95
C VAL A 665 19.38 -23.24 -24.93
N LEU A 666 20.14 -24.18 -25.47
CA LEU A 666 21.60 -24.05 -25.59
C LEU A 666 22.01 -22.86 -26.46
N ALA A 667 21.31 -22.58 -27.56
CA ALA A 667 21.59 -21.46 -28.46
C ALA A 667 21.35 -20.09 -27.80
N LEU A 668 20.41 -20.01 -26.86
CA LEU A 668 20.12 -18.80 -26.09
C LEU A 668 21.20 -18.50 -25.03
N GLN A 669 22.00 -19.48 -24.64
CA GLN A 669 23.02 -19.33 -23.60
C GLN A 669 24.42 -19.06 -24.15
N SER A 670 25.19 -18.27 -23.39
CA SER A 670 26.60 -18.00 -23.66
C SER A 670 27.57 -19.01 -23.03
N ASN A 671 27.06 -19.96 -22.24
CA ASN A 671 27.90 -20.90 -21.52
C ASN A 671 28.32 -22.08 -22.42
N LEU A 672 29.58 -22.05 -22.85
CA LEU A 672 30.20 -23.07 -23.70
C LEU A 672 30.33 -24.43 -22.99
N SER A 673 30.34 -24.49 -21.65
CA SER A 673 30.50 -25.76 -20.92
C SER A 673 29.32 -26.71 -21.14
N LEU A 674 28.11 -26.16 -21.29
CA LEU A 674 26.89 -26.94 -21.50
C LEU A 674 26.95 -27.70 -22.84
N TYR A 675 27.46 -27.05 -23.89
CA TYR A 675 27.67 -27.69 -25.18
C TYR A 675 28.59 -28.91 -25.06
N TYR A 676 29.69 -28.81 -24.31
CA TYR A 676 30.61 -29.93 -24.13
C TYR A 676 29.98 -31.07 -23.32
N ASN A 677 29.28 -30.77 -22.23
CA ASN A 677 28.67 -31.78 -21.35
C ASN A 677 27.63 -32.64 -22.11
N PHE A 678 26.77 -32.00 -22.89
CA PHE A 678 25.70 -32.68 -23.63
C PHE A 678 26.10 -33.09 -25.06
N SER A 679 27.30 -32.74 -25.52
CA SER A 679 27.76 -33.00 -26.91
C SER A 679 27.65 -34.47 -27.32
N SER A 680 28.08 -35.40 -26.48
CA SER A 680 28.04 -36.83 -26.75
C SER A 680 26.60 -37.34 -26.89
N GLN A 681 25.70 -36.91 -26.00
CA GLN A 681 24.30 -37.33 -26.01
C GLN A 681 23.53 -36.76 -27.20
N LEU A 682 23.74 -35.47 -27.50
CA LEU A 682 23.09 -34.78 -28.61
C LEU A 682 23.56 -35.31 -29.96
N LEU A 683 24.87 -35.54 -30.14
CA LEU A 683 25.39 -36.11 -31.39
C LEU A 683 24.92 -37.56 -31.59
N MET A 684 24.78 -38.35 -30.52
CA MET A 684 24.28 -39.72 -30.61
C MET A 684 22.81 -39.81 -31.03
N ASN A 685 21.96 -38.89 -30.57
CA ASN A 685 20.52 -39.00 -30.74
C ASN A 685 19.97 -38.09 -31.86
N ALA A 686 20.59 -36.93 -32.09
CA ALA A 686 20.18 -35.94 -33.09
C ALA A 686 21.39 -35.34 -33.84
N PRO A 687 22.09 -36.14 -34.68
CA PRO A 687 23.39 -35.76 -35.25
C PRO A 687 23.34 -34.54 -36.19
N GLN A 688 22.28 -34.39 -36.99
CA GLN A 688 22.14 -33.26 -37.91
C GLN A 688 21.95 -31.94 -37.15
N LEU A 689 20.96 -31.90 -36.24
CA LEU A 689 20.64 -30.71 -35.45
C LEU A 689 21.80 -30.30 -34.53
N ALA A 690 22.49 -31.28 -33.93
CA ALA A 690 23.64 -31.03 -33.07
C ALA A 690 24.80 -30.36 -33.85
N VAL A 691 25.15 -30.91 -35.02
CA VAL A 691 26.22 -30.35 -35.86
C VAL A 691 25.85 -28.98 -36.41
N ASP A 692 24.61 -28.78 -36.85
CA ASP A 692 24.14 -27.47 -37.31
C ASP A 692 24.20 -26.42 -36.19
N SER A 693 23.90 -26.81 -34.95
CA SER A 693 24.03 -25.93 -33.77
C SER A 693 25.50 -25.61 -33.47
N TRP A 694 26.40 -26.60 -33.52
CA TRP A 694 27.84 -26.38 -33.30
C TRP A 694 28.43 -25.45 -34.36
N LEU A 695 28.03 -25.59 -35.62
CA LEU A 695 28.50 -24.74 -36.72
C LEU A 695 28.01 -23.28 -36.61
N LYS A 696 26.86 -23.04 -35.98
CA LYS A 696 26.34 -21.69 -35.72
C LYS A 696 27.10 -20.96 -34.61
N GLN A 697 27.86 -21.67 -33.77
CA GLN A 697 28.57 -21.12 -32.61
C GLN A 697 30.09 -21.13 -32.81
N PRO A 698 30.70 -20.04 -33.34
CA PRO A 698 32.13 -20.00 -33.70
C PRO A 698 33.07 -19.97 -32.50
N LYS A 699 32.56 -19.81 -31.27
CA LYS A 699 33.36 -19.76 -30.04
C LYS A 699 33.65 -21.13 -29.42
N LEU A 700 33.11 -22.21 -29.98
CA LEU A 700 33.34 -23.56 -29.49
C LEU A 700 34.75 -24.04 -29.88
N ASP A 701 35.45 -24.65 -28.92
CA ASP A 701 36.74 -25.29 -29.13
C ASP A 701 36.50 -26.68 -29.75
N PRO A 702 36.85 -26.90 -31.02
CA PRO A 702 36.53 -28.16 -31.68
C PRO A 702 37.28 -29.35 -31.05
N ARG A 703 38.45 -29.10 -30.44
CA ARG A 703 39.25 -30.11 -29.74
C ARG A 703 38.49 -30.80 -28.59
N ARG A 704 37.61 -30.07 -27.88
CA ARG A 704 36.82 -30.64 -26.77
C ARG A 704 35.63 -31.48 -27.26
N LEU A 705 35.25 -31.35 -28.53
CA LEU A 705 34.18 -32.13 -29.16
C LEU A 705 34.70 -33.42 -29.83
N VAL A 706 36.01 -33.56 -30.02
CA VAL A 706 36.67 -34.76 -30.55
C VAL A 706 36.24 -36.06 -29.82
N PRO A 707 36.16 -36.11 -28.48
CA PRO A 707 35.70 -37.32 -27.78
C PRO A 707 34.26 -37.71 -28.14
N ALA A 708 33.36 -36.72 -28.28
CA ALA A 708 31.97 -36.98 -28.68
C ALA A 708 31.89 -37.53 -30.12
N VAL A 709 32.69 -36.96 -31.03
CA VAL A 709 32.83 -37.44 -32.41
C VAL A 709 33.40 -38.86 -32.46
N ALA A 710 34.45 -39.16 -31.69
CA ALA A 710 35.03 -40.49 -31.64
C ALA A 710 34.04 -41.55 -31.12
N ILE A 711 33.23 -41.22 -30.11
CA ILE A 711 32.16 -42.10 -29.61
C ILE A 711 31.10 -42.34 -30.68
N TYR A 712 30.68 -41.30 -31.41
CA TYR A 712 29.71 -41.39 -32.49
C TYR A 712 30.21 -42.32 -33.61
N THR A 713 31.44 -42.13 -34.07
CA THR A 713 32.08 -42.95 -35.11
C THR A 713 32.16 -44.42 -34.71
N LYS A 714 32.51 -44.70 -33.45
CA LYS A 714 32.57 -46.07 -32.94
C LYS A 714 31.20 -46.76 -32.87
N LYS A 715 30.15 -46.01 -32.53
CA LYS A 715 28.79 -46.54 -32.39
C LYS A 715 28.13 -46.83 -33.75
N TYR A 716 28.46 -46.05 -34.77
CA TYR A 716 27.87 -46.15 -36.10
C TYR A 716 28.90 -46.41 -37.21
N PRO A 717 29.48 -47.63 -37.28
CA PRO A 717 30.56 -47.93 -38.23
C PRO A 717 30.11 -48.05 -39.70
N ASN A 718 28.82 -48.26 -39.97
CA ASN A 718 28.30 -48.57 -41.33
C ASN A 718 27.54 -47.40 -41.99
N ILE A 719 27.71 -46.16 -41.51
CA ILE A 719 27.05 -45.00 -42.10
C ILE A 719 27.75 -44.59 -43.40
N SER A 720 26.98 -44.19 -44.42
CA SER A 720 27.50 -43.63 -45.66
C SER A 720 28.29 -42.33 -45.38
N ILE A 721 29.39 -42.11 -46.11
CA ILE A 721 30.26 -40.93 -45.95
C ILE A 721 29.47 -39.62 -46.03
N GLN A 722 28.40 -39.56 -46.85
CA GLN A 722 27.55 -38.38 -47.03
C GLN A 722 26.58 -38.13 -45.87
N GLU A 723 26.18 -39.18 -45.16
CA GLU A 723 25.25 -39.11 -44.02
C GLU A 723 25.99 -38.85 -42.71
N ASN A 724 27.32 -39.05 -42.70
CA ASN A 724 28.14 -38.87 -41.53
C ASN A 724 28.30 -37.38 -41.15
N GLN A 725 27.43 -36.93 -40.24
CA GLN A 725 27.42 -35.54 -39.78
C GLN A 725 28.69 -35.16 -39.00
N ALA A 726 29.36 -36.13 -38.36
CA ALA A 726 30.62 -35.86 -37.67
C ALA A 726 31.76 -35.57 -38.65
N LEU A 727 31.79 -36.27 -39.79
CA LEU A 727 32.71 -36.00 -40.90
C LEU A 727 32.42 -34.63 -41.53
N ARG A 728 31.15 -34.30 -41.78
CA ARG A 728 30.72 -32.96 -42.23
C ARG A 728 31.17 -31.85 -41.28
N TYR A 729 31.08 -32.06 -39.97
CA TYR A 729 31.56 -31.10 -38.98
C TYR A 729 33.07 -30.90 -39.07
N LEU A 730 33.85 -32.00 -39.05
CA LEU A 730 35.32 -31.94 -39.07
C LEU A 730 35.87 -31.34 -40.39
N GLU A 731 35.32 -31.74 -41.54
CA GLU A 731 35.68 -31.17 -42.85
C GLU A 731 35.44 -29.65 -42.87
N LYS A 732 34.29 -29.20 -42.36
CA LYS A 732 33.93 -27.78 -42.32
C LYS A 732 34.77 -26.98 -41.32
N VAL A 733 35.12 -27.57 -40.17
CA VAL A 733 36.03 -26.95 -39.19
C VAL A 733 37.42 -26.73 -39.79
N ILE A 734 37.92 -27.67 -40.60
CA ILE A 734 39.26 -27.53 -41.18
C ILE A 734 39.24 -26.59 -42.40
N THR A 735 38.23 -26.67 -43.25
CA THR A 735 38.14 -25.88 -44.50
C THR A 735 37.67 -24.43 -44.27
N GLU A 736 36.64 -24.20 -43.45
CA GLU A 736 36.06 -22.86 -43.26
C GLU A 736 36.62 -22.12 -42.04
N LEU A 737 36.91 -22.83 -40.93
CA LEU A 737 37.46 -22.21 -39.72
C LEU A 737 39.00 -22.21 -39.68
N GLY A 738 39.66 -22.91 -40.62
CA GLY A 738 41.12 -22.89 -40.79
C GLY A 738 41.91 -23.48 -39.62
N VAL A 739 41.28 -24.32 -38.78
CA VAL A 739 41.91 -24.85 -37.57
C VAL A 739 42.92 -25.94 -37.92
N GLN A 740 44.20 -25.69 -37.63
CA GLN A 740 45.33 -26.59 -37.90
C GLN A 740 45.76 -27.43 -36.67
N ASP A 741 44.84 -27.73 -35.76
CA ASP A 741 45.17 -28.52 -34.55
C ASP A 741 45.46 -29.98 -34.94
N PRO A 742 46.64 -30.53 -34.61
CA PRO A 742 47.00 -31.91 -34.93
C PRO A 742 45.99 -32.94 -34.42
N ALA A 743 45.34 -32.71 -33.27
CA ALA A 743 44.39 -33.66 -32.69
C ALA A 743 43.10 -33.78 -33.53
N ILE A 744 42.65 -32.67 -34.12
CA ILE A 744 41.45 -32.64 -34.96
C ILE A 744 41.76 -33.30 -36.31
N GLN A 745 42.93 -33.01 -36.88
CA GLN A 745 43.38 -33.63 -38.13
C GLN A 745 43.61 -35.14 -37.97
N ASN A 746 44.24 -35.57 -36.87
CA ASN A 746 44.38 -36.99 -36.53
C ASN A 746 43.02 -37.67 -36.35
N CYS A 747 42.04 -36.97 -35.75
CA CYS A 747 40.68 -37.48 -35.63
C CYS A 747 40.02 -37.61 -37.01
N LEU A 748 40.10 -36.60 -37.88
CA LEU A 748 39.55 -36.66 -39.23
C LEU A 748 40.16 -37.81 -40.04
N ILE A 749 41.49 -37.96 -40.00
CA ILE A 749 42.19 -39.06 -40.66
C ILE A 749 41.73 -40.41 -40.11
N SER A 750 41.57 -40.53 -38.78
CA SER A 750 41.04 -41.75 -38.18
C SER A 750 39.62 -42.08 -38.63
N VAL A 751 38.79 -41.05 -38.85
CA VAL A 751 37.45 -41.21 -39.40
C VAL A 751 37.54 -41.65 -40.86
N TYR A 752 38.34 -41.01 -41.72
CA TYR A 752 38.50 -41.42 -43.13
C TYR A 752 38.98 -42.85 -43.29
N VAL A 753 39.95 -43.28 -42.49
CA VAL A 753 40.47 -44.65 -42.49
C VAL A 753 39.37 -45.63 -42.06
N SER A 754 38.59 -45.30 -41.03
CA SER A 754 37.50 -46.18 -40.55
C SER A 754 36.34 -46.36 -41.54
N TYR A 755 36.07 -45.37 -42.40
CA TYR A 755 34.98 -45.40 -43.39
C TYR A 755 35.46 -45.68 -44.83
N ASN A 756 36.73 -46.06 -45.04
CA ASN A 756 37.32 -46.35 -46.36
C ASN A 756 37.19 -45.21 -47.40
N ALA A 757 37.37 -43.96 -46.98
CA ALA A 757 37.33 -42.79 -47.86
C ALA A 757 38.71 -42.51 -48.49
N ASP A 758 39.20 -43.43 -49.33
CA ASP A 758 40.60 -43.45 -49.76
C ASP A 758 41.00 -42.23 -50.62
N GLU A 759 40.14 -41.78 -51.55
CA GLU A 759 40.40 -40.60 -52.38
C GLU A 759 40.49 -39.31 -51.54
N LYS A 760 39.49 -39.07 -50.68
CA LYS A 760 39.46 -37.91 -49.78
C LYS A 760 40.63 -37.90 -48.78
N LEU A 761 41.06 -39.08 -48.34
CA LEU A 761 42.21 -39.23 -47.45
C LEU A 761 43.50 -38.78 -48.16
N ILE A 762 43.73 -39.23 -49.40
CA ILE A 762 44.92 -38.86 -50.17
C ILE A 762 44.93 -37.35 -50.45
N ASP A 763 43.81 -36.79 -50.90
CA ASP A 763 43.67 -35.35 -51.15
C ASP A 763 43.98 -34.52 -49.89
N PHE A 764 43.48 -34.97 -48.73
CA PHE A 764 43.71 -34.31 -47.45
C PHE A 764 45.18 -34.40 -47.00
N LEU A 765 45.80 -35.57 -47.17
CA LEU A 765 47.21 -35.77 -46.84
C LEU A 765 48.11 -34.91 -47.72
N GLN A 766 47.84 -34.80 -49.02
CA GLN A 766 48.62 -33.95 -49.94
C GLN A 766 48.51 -32.46 -49.61
N THR A 767 47.35 -32.01 -49.12
CA THR A 767 47.05 -30.59 -48.90
C THR A 767 47.49 -30.09 -47.52
N SER A 768 47.48 -30.95 -46.50
CA SER A 768 47.71 -30.56 -45.09
C SER A 768 48.98 -31.19 -44.52
N SER A 769 49.69 -30.47 -43.64
CA SER A 769 50.97 -30.94 -43.06
C SER A 769 51.04 -30.88 -41.53
N GLY A 770 49.91 -30.54 -40.87
CA GLY A 770 49.80 -30.29 -39.43
C GLY A 770 49.45 -31.51 -38.55
N TYR A 771 49.38 -32.72 -39.11
CA TYR A 771 48.99 -33.93 -38.38
C TYR A 771 50.20 -34.69 -37.80
N ASP A 772 49.95 -35.59 -36.85
CA ASP A 772 51.01 -36.45 -36.27
C ASP A 772 51.36 -37.58 -37.26
N ARG A 773 52.47 -37.38 -37.97
CA ARG A 773 52.94 -38.28 -39.02
C ARG A 773 53.19 -39.71 -38.51
N GLN A 774 53.67 -39.89 -37.27
CA GLN A 774 53.95 -41.22 -36.72
C GLN A 774 52.67 -41.97 -36.33
N TYR A 775 51.73 -41.26 -35.71
CA TYR A 775 50.41 -41.82 -35.37
C TYR A 775 49.63 -42.22 -36.62
N VAL A 776 49.59 -41.33 -37.62
CA VAL A 776 48.85 -41.58 -38.87
C VAL A 776 49.49 -42.72 -39.67
N LEU A 777 50.82 -42.78 -39.75
CA LEU A 777 51.52 -43.87 -40.43
C LEU A 777 51.22 -45.23 -39.81
N ARG A 778 51.19 -45.32 -38.48
CA ARG A 778 50.76 -46.54 -37.77
C ARG A 778 49.33 -46.92 -38.14
N LEU A 779 48.41 -45.97 -38.11
CA LEU A 779 47.00 -46.20 -38.38
C LEU A 779 46.72 -46.66 -39.81
N CYS A 780 47.37 -46.03 -40.79
CA CYS A 780 47.27 -46.39 -42.20
C CYS A 780 47.91 -47.76 -42.47
N PHE A 781 49.02 -48.09 -41.81
CA PHE A 781 49.68 -49.38 -41.93
C PHE A 781 48.84 -50.52 -41.34
N GLU A 782 48.26 -50.32 -40.14
CA GLU A 782 47.35 -51.28 -39.51
C GLU A 782 46.08 -51.53 -40.34
N SER A 783 45.61 -50.50 -41.07
CA SER A 783 44.41 -50.56 -41.92
C SER A 783 44.69 -50.94 -43.38
N ASN A 784 45.94 -51.34 -43.70
CA ASN A 784 46.42 -51.71 -45.04
C ASN A 784 46.22 -50.64 -46.14
N LYS A 785 46.31 -49.35 -45.78
CA LYS A 785 46.17 -48.20 -46.70
C LYS A 785 47.54 -47.77 -47.22
N LEU A 786 48.14 -48.61 -48.08
CA LEU A 786 49.52 -48.46 -48.55
C LEU A 786 49.77 -47.15 -49.33
N HIS A 787 48.84 -46.71 -50.18
CA HIS A 787 48.98 -45.46 -50.95
C HIS A 787 49.05 -44.21 -50.04
N ALA A 788 48.29 -44.19 -48.94
CA ALA A 788 48.36 -43.12 -47.95
C ALA A 788 49.69 -43.15 -47.17
N CYS A 789 50.22 -44.34 -46.88
CA CYS A 789 51.56 -44.48 -46.27
C CYS A 789 52.66 -43.92 -47.17
N VAL A 790 52.60 -44.20 -48.48
CA VAL A 790 53.58 -43.70 -49.46
C VAL A 790 53.61 -42.17 -49.48
N GLU A 791 52.44 -41.51 -49.49
CA GLU A 791 52.36 -40.05 -49.47
C GLU A 791 52.92 -39.46 -48.16
N ILE A 792 52.69 -40.10 -47.01
CA ILE A 792 53.27 -39.67 -45.73
C ILE A 792 54.80 -39.82 -45.73
N TYR A 793 55.34 -40.93 -46.24
CA TYR A 793 56.79 -41.13 -46.34
C TYR A 793 57.46 -40.13 -47.29
N LYS A 794 56.79 -39.80 -48.40
CA LYS A 794 57.18 -38.72 -49.32
C LYS A 794 57.28 -37.38 -48.59
N GLN A 795 56.29 -37.02 -47.77
CA GLN A 795 56.32 -35.79 -46.95
C GLN A 795 57.35 -35.82 -45.80
N MET A 796 57.75 -37.00 -45.35
CA MET A 796 58.82 -37.17 -44.35
C MET A 796 60.24 -37.11 -44.96
N GLY A 797 60.37 -37.09 -46.29
CA GLY A 797 61.67 -37.15 -46.98
C GLY A 797 62.34 -38.53 -46.93
N LEU A 798 61.62 -39.56 -46.48
CA LEU A 798 62.11 -40.94 -46.40
C LEU A 798 61.80 -41.68 -47.71
N TYR A 799 62.41 -41.22 -48.80
CA TYR A 799 62.12 -41.70 -50.15
C TYR A 799 62.46 -43.18 -50.36
N GLU A 800 63.47 -43.71 -49.67
CA GLU A 800 63.83 -45.13 -49.77
C GLU A 800 62.72 -46.05 -49.26
N GLU A 801 62.10 -45.71 -48.12
CA GLU A 801 60.98 -46.46 -47.54
C GLU A 801 59.70 -46.23 -48.36
N ALA A 802 59.49 -44.99 -48.82
CA ALA A 802 58.38 -44.64 -49.72
C ALA A 802 58.39 -45.49 -50.99
N VAL A 803 59.55 -45.62 -51.67
CA VAL A 803 59.69 -46.43 -52.89
C VAL A 803 59.45 -47.91 -52.61
N THR A 804 59.96 -48.46 -51.50
CA THR A 804 59.71 -49.88 -51.17
C THR A 804 58.24 -50.20 -50.91
N LEU A 805 57.46 -49.23 -50.44
CA LEU A 805 56.01 -49.39 -50.25
C LEU A 805 55.22 -49.05 -51.53
N ALA A 806 55.68 -48.08 -52.32
CA ALA A 806 55.08 -47.72 -53.60
C ALA A 806 55.18 -48.87 -54.60
N LEU A 807 56.32 -49.57 -54.64
CA LEU A 807 56.52 -50.76 -55.47
C LEU A 807 55.51 -51.88 -55.19
N LYS A 808 54.97 -51.97 -53.96
CA LYS A 808 53.91 -52.94 -53.62
C LYS A 808 52.51 -52.52 -54.09
N VAL A 809 52.33 -51.28 -54.53
CA VAL A 809 51.05 -50.69 -54.93
C VAL A 809 51.02 -50.44 -56.43
N ASP A 810 51.96 -49.63 -56.95
CA ASP A 810 52.11 -49.31 -58.36
C ASP A 810 53.56 -48.86 -58.66
N VAL A 811 54.12 -49.39 -59.74
CA VAL A 811 55.46 -49.04 -60.22
C VAL A 811 55.51 -47.60 -60.74
N GLU A 812 54.41 -47.08 -61.29
CA GLU A 812 54.35 -45.70 -61.80
C GLU A 812 54.45 -44.68 -60.67
N LEU A 813 53.76 -44.90 -59.55
CA LEU A 813 53.90 -44.08 -58.32
C LEU A 813 55.33 -44.11 -57.76
N ALA A 814 56.02 -45.24 -57.89
CA ALA A 814 57.41 -45.35 -57.46
C ALA A 814 58.35 -44.48 -58.33
N LYS A 815 58.06 -44.33 -59.64
CA LYS A 815 58.82 -43.45 -60.54
C LYS A 815 58.66 -41.98 -60.14
N ASP A 816 57.43 -41.55 -59.91
CA ASP A 816 57.13 -40.17 -59.50
C ASP A 816 57.88 -39.76 -58.22
N ILE A 817 58.14 -40.71 -57.31
CA ILE A 817 58.88 -40.48 -56.07
C ILE A 817 60.38 -40.27 -56.32
N THR A 818 60.95 -40.86 -57.37
CA THR A 818 62.37 -40.72 -57.69
C THR A 818 62.74 -39.37 -58.29
N GLU A 819 61.76 -38.65 -58.85
CA GLU A 819 61.95 -37.32 -59.42
C GLU A 819 61.92 -36.20 -58.37
N LEU A 820 61.35 -36.47 -57.18
CA LEU A 820 61.16 -35.49 -56.10
C LEU A 820 62.40 -35.05 -55.29
N PRO A 821 63.49 -35.84 -55.12
CA PRO A 821 64.69 -35.40 -54.41
C PRO A 821 65.42 -34.24 -55.13
N ASP A 822 66.10 -33.37 -54.37
CA ASP A 822 66.88 -32.23 -54.91
C ASP A 822 67.96 -32.69 -55.91
N GLU A 823 68.25 -31.87 -56.95
CA GLU A 823 69.19 -32.24 -58.02
C GLU A 823 70.62 -32.53 -57.53
N ASP A 824 70.99 -32.01 -56.35
CA ASP A 824 72.30 -32.22 -55.73
C ASP A 824 72.50 -33.63 -55.15
N ASP A 825 71.42 -34.39 -54.92
CA ASP A 825 71.44 -35.75 -54.34
C ASP A 825 71.40 -36.86 -55.42
N GLU A 826 72.28 -36.73 -56.41
CA GLU A 826 72.45 -37.68 -57.52
C GLU A 826 72.65 -39.13 -57.02
N SER A 827 73.34 -39.29 -55.88
CA SER A 827 73.60 -40.58 -55.23
C SER A 827 72.36 -41.25 -54.63
N LEU A 828 71.37 -40.48 -54.19
CA LEU A 828 70.12 -40.99 -53.63
C LEU A 828 69.17 -41.37 -54.76
N ARG A 829 69.03 -40.51 -55.78
CA ARG A 829 68.28 -40.81 -57.01
C ARG A 829 68.77 -42.10 -57.67
N LYS A 830 70.09 -42.27 -57.80
CA LYS A 830 70.70 -43.49 -58.32
C LYS A 830 70.32 -44.73 -57.48
N ARG A 831 70.34 -44.63 -56.15
CA ARG A 831 69.95 -45.75 -55.26
C ARG A 831 68.46 -46.09 -55.35
N LEU A 832 67.59 -45.09 -55.50
CA LEU A 832 66.15 -45.31 -55.67
C LEU A 832 65.84 -45.99 -57.01
N TRP A 833 66.45 -45.51 -58.10
CA TRP A 833 66.32 -46.14 -59.42
C TRP A 833 66.86 -47.57 -59.45
N LEU A 834 67.99 -47.84 -58.79
CA LEU A 834 68.50 -49.21 -58.64
C LEU A 834 67.54 -50.11 -57.84
N LYS A 835 66.88 -49.60 -56.81
CA LYS A 835 65.85 -50.34 -56.05
C LYS A 835 64.61 -50.64 -56.90
N ILE A 836 64.16 -49.70 -57.72
CA ILE A 836 63.05 -49.91 -58.68
C ILE A 836 63.45 -50.95 -59.73
N ALA A 837 64.63 -50.79 -60.33
CA ALA A 837 65.15 -51.73 -61.33
C ALA A 837 65.31 -53.15 -60.76
N HIS A 838 65.84 -53.28 -59.54
CA HIS A 838 65.96 -54.55 -58.83
C HIS A 838 64.59 -55.23 -58.66
N HIS A 839 63.57 -54.49 -58.20
CA HIS A 839 62.22 -55.04 -58.02
C HIS A 839 61.54 -55.41 -59.35
N VAL A 840 61.68 -54.59 -60.41
CA VAL A 840 61.10 -54.88 -61.73
C VAL A 840 61.75 -56.11 -62.40
N ILE A 841 63.03 -56.38 -62.11
CA ILE A 841 63.76 -57.54 -62.64
C ILE A 841 63.48 -58.81 -61.82
N GLU A 842 63.48 -58.72 -60.49
CA GLU A 842 63.27 -59.86 -59.60
C GLU A 842 61.79 -60.28 -59.45
N GLU A 843 60.86 -59.33 -59.30
CA GLU A 843 59.45 -59.64 -58.99
C GLU A 843 58.54 -59.63 -60.24
N ASP A 844 58.73 -58.68 -61.17
CA ASP A 844 57.88 -58.56 -62.38
C ASP A 844 58.42 -59.36 -63.60
N HIS A 845 59.67 -59.83 -63.55
CA HIS A 845 60.38 -60.53 -64.63
C HIS A 845 60.28 -59.88 -66.03
N ASN A 846 59.99 -58.57 -66.09
CA ASN A 846 59.71 -57.87 -67.34
C ASN A 846 60.93 -57.06 -67.79
N ILE A 847 61.81 -57.75 -68.50
CA ILE A 847 63.09 -57.22 -68.99
C ILE A 847 62.88 -56.02 -69.92
N GLU A 848 61.81 -56.01 -70.73
CA GLU A 848 61.52 -54.91 -71.66
C GLU A 848 61.11 -53.63 -70.93
N ARG A 849 60.32 -53.73 -69.85
CA ARG A 849 59.98 -52.57 -69.00
C ARG A 849 61.20 -52.04 -68.25
N ALA A 850 62.05 -52.92 -67.73
CA ALA A 850 63.30 -52.52 -67.07
C ALA A 850 64.27 -51.82 -68.05
N MET A 851 64.35 -52.28 -69.30
CA MET A 851 65.17 -51.64 -70.34
C MET A 851 64.58 -50.30 -70.80
N LYS A 852 63.25 -50.17 -70.86
CA LYS A 852 62.59 -48.88 -71.15
C LYS A 852 62.80 -47.85 -70.02
N LEU A 853 62.83 -48.31 -68.77
CA LEU A 853 63.17 -47.48 -67.61
C LEU A 853 64.63 -46.97 -67.65
N LEU A 854 65.53 -47.77 -68.20
CA LEU A 854 66.93 -47.41 -68.45
C LEU A 854 67.09 -46.40 -69.59
N GLU A 855 66.24 -46.47 -70.62
CA GLU A 855 66.21 -45.48 -71.72
C GLU A 855 65.74 -44.10 -71.24
N GLU A 856 64.80 -44.06 -70.30
CA GLU A 856 64.20 -42.81 -69.79
C GLU A 856 65.17 -41.99 -68.91
N GLN A 857 66.21 -42.60 -68.30
CA GLN A 857 67.16 -41.95 -67.38
C GLN A 857 68.62 -42.46 -67.56
N SER A 858 69.11 -42.46 -68.80
CA SER A 858 70.45 -42.96 -69.19
C SER A 858 71.65 -42.22 -68.56
N ASP A 859 71.42 -41.04 -67.98
CA ASP A 859 72.47 -40.18 -67.42
C ASP A 859 72.88 -40.60 -66.00
N LEU A 860 71.98 -41.23 -65.23
CA LEU A 860 72.15 -41.55 -63.81
C LEU A 860 72.52 -43.02 -63.52
N VAL A 861 72.02 -43.96 -64.33
CA VAL A 861 72.20 -45.40 -64.12
C VAL A 861 72.81 -46.04 -65.36
N LYS A 862 73.98 -46.67 -65.20
CA LYS A 862 74.65 -47.39 -66.28
C LYS A 862 74.20 -48.85 -66.31
N ILE A 863 74.21 -49.46 -67.49
CA ILE A 863 73.88 -50.88 -67.68
C ILE A 863 74.77 -51.80 -66.81
N GLU A 864 76.00 -51.39 -66.53
CA GLU A 864 76.94 -52.05 -65.60
C GLU A 864 76.39 -52.22 -64.18
N ASP A 865 75.60 -51.25 -63.70
CA ASP A 865 75.09 -51.25 -62.32
C ASP A 865 73.90 -52.20 -62.13
N ILE A 866 73.23 -52.62 -63.21
CA ILE A 866 72.05 -53.50 -63.17
C ILE A 866 72.37 -54.93 -63.62
N LEU A 867 73.45 -55.11 -64.38
CA LEU A 867 73.97 -56.41 -64.84
C LEU A 867 74.04 -57.51 -63.75
N PRO A 868 74.44 -57.24 -62.49
CA PRO A 868 74.49 -58.25 -61.43
C PRO A 868 73.13 -58.82 -61.01
N PHE A 869 72.03 -58.12 -61.31
CA PHE A 869 70.68 -58.49 -60.87
C PHE A 869 69.90 -59.30 -61.92
N PHE A 870 70.50 -59.55 -63.10
CA PHE A 870 69.88 -60.42 -64.10
C PHE A 870 70.15 -61.91 -63.81
N PRO A 871 69.18 -62.79 -64.04
CA PRO A 871 69.40 -64.23 -63.94
C PRO A 871 70.43 -64.73 -64.98
N GLU A 872 71.17 -65.80 -64.68
CA GLU A 872 72.33 -66.29 -65.48
C GLU A 872 72.04 -66.57 -66.98
N PHE A 873 70.78 -66.64 -67.42
CA PHE A 873 70.37 -66.87 -68.80
C PHE A 873 69.38 -65.82 -69.30
N VAL A 874 69.88 -64.69 -69.82
CA VAL A 874 69.08 -63.69 -70.54
C VAL A 874 69.47 -63.66 -72.02
N LYS A 875 68.48 -63.63 -72.92
CA LYS A 875 68.71 -63.50 -74.36
C LYS A 875 69.30 -62.12 -74.67
N ILE A 876 70.44 -62.10 -75.35
CA ILE A 876 71.17 -60.87 -75.77
C ILE A 876 70.30 -59.92 -76.61
N ASP A 877 69.27 -60.40 -77.29
CA ASP A 877 68.35 -59.55 -78.06
C ASP A 877 67.64 -58.48 -77.20
N HIS A 878 67.41 -58.73 -75.91
CA HIS A 878 66.82 -57.72 -75.00
C HIS A 878 67.81 -56.61 -74.61
N PHE A 879 69.11 -56.82 -74.81
CA PHE A 879 70.16 -55.83 -74.52
C PHE A 879 70.60 -55.02 -75.75
N LYS A 880 70.12 -55.36 -76.95
CA LYS A 880 70.56 -54.73 -78.21
C LYS A 880 70.45 -53.21 -78.20
N VAL A 881 69.34 -52.68 -77.65
CA VAL A 881 69.08 -51.23 -77.62
C VAL A 881 69.94 -50.53 -76.57
N GLY A 882 70.07 -51.11 -75.37
CA GLY A 882 70.96 -50.60 -74.32
C GLY A 882 72.45 -50.65 -74.69
N LEU A 883 72.90 -51.72 -75.36
CA LEU A 883 74.26 -51.83 -75.88
C LEU A 883 74.53 -50.80 -76.98
N TYR A 884 73.52 -50.43 -77.78
CA TYR A 884 73.64 -49.39 -78.80
C TYR A 884 73.93 -48.01 -78.19
N LEU A 885 73.19 -47.64 -77.13
CA LEU A 885 73.40 -46.41 -76.36
C LEU A 885 74.76 -46.39 -75.63
N PHE A 886 75.19 -47.52 -75.07
CA PHE A 886 76.50 -47.66 -74.43
C PHE A 886 77.66 -47.47 -75.43
N CYS A 887 77.51 -47.96 -76.66
CA CYS A 887 78.50 -47.79 -77.73
C CYS A 887 78.56 -46.33 -78.25
N GLU A 888 77.44 -45.59 -78.29
CA GLU A 888 77.45 -44.17 -78.69
C GLU A 888 78.18 -43.27 -77.68
N HIS A 889 78.03 -43.51 -76.37
CA HIS A 889 78.67 -42.70 -75.33
C HIS A 889 80.18 -42.98 -75.14
N THR A 890 80.67 -44.17 -75.49
CA THR A 890 82.06 -44.59 -75.25
C THR A 890 83.00 -44.39 -76.45
N GLY A 891 82.49 -43.95 -77.60
CA GLY A 891 83.30 -43.65 -78.78
C GLY A 891 84.03 -44.85 -79.40
N PHE A 892 83.61 -46.09 -79.09
CA PHE A 892 84.19 -47.30 -79.67
C PHE A 892 83.40 -47.72 -80.92
N GLY A 893 83.85 -47.28 -82.08
CA GLY A 893 83.49 -47.91 -83.35
C GLY A 893 84.22 -49.24 -83.51
N VAL A 894 83.54 -50.37 -83.28
CA VAL A 894 83.98 -51.68 -83.79
C VAL A 894 82.76 -52.41 -84.32
N GLY A 895 82.75 -52.63 -85.64
CA GLY A 895 81.77 -53.46 -86.29
C GLY A 895 81.97 -54.94 -85.95
N LEU A 896 80.88 -55.61 -85.60
CA LEU A 896 80.74 -57.06 -85.71
C LEU A 896 79.32 -57.31 -86.25
N ALA A 897 79.29 -58.08 -87.34
CA ALA A 897 78.12 -58.44 -88.14
C ALA A 897 77.16 -59.40 -87.43
#